data_AF-A0AAP1RHQ4-F1
#
_entry.id   AF-A0AAP1RHQ4-F1
#
_cell.length_a   1.000
_cell.length_b   1.000
_cell.length_c   1.000
_cell.angle_alpha   90.00
_cell.angle_beta   90.00
_cell.angle_gamma   90.00
#
_symmetry.space_group_name_H-M   'P 1'
#
loop_
_entity.id
_entity.type
_entity.pdbx_description
1 polymer ?
#
loop_
_entity_poly.entity_id
_entity_poly.type
_entity_poly.pdbx_seq_one_letter_code
_entity_poly.pdbx_strand_id
1 'polypeptide(L)'
;MGLNIKILDRGPRTFAEFKARLAAQDLASTGNFTTVVNNANTTVEDRTNNKIKTITVFDKEDKKIGYSEKYNEACTAKAQEETWYKVGLDELDCDTLEKDLRKVKFCFWVQDHPKGKMMVIDNPKKVIMIRKKSNPFTKDSTTDILETKNTETLTKNLEKAYYYAVIEYTEKEAILKIKWSKWLDGYFIRVEACFRRVNIKADGGKTTASRYLQSSPEIVKGYWVNDKRNNITNKIVGYKDTVYMCLKTLGMKNKNLTAELWEDDYGYGDEQIEIENAAFEIKGRYTYKKLEIPDSVNENYQKKRGGIEGDQLELYFKLPQEKNTTGYKTGFGNSLNIISKEKITNAYFSLEKKRNQIQDSTLPEPEQTPNIHIVGVSKETINKIAKTYGLDAGKLAKLNNVEENKGLTYGGVPIKLKTTAEIAANEKAKKARATKQEKAKTEPYYEPISTASLGSEVWLVVESANLRGKKATIEIYDKEALLAEDKKPITVLKDDTEVTKLENVTFDDNGQAKVKIKLRKKSDADYKKQKDKFKDDKIAKLFLKVTCKVDAKRILIKEFLVDKEFDIYEPIHTYNVNISTSKIEKILNPGIEIKEYRFLIFKNKKKIASHDMLINKHKLLGFPKSGSNWGRYGSRDKGGDNWIDEETAAAFLGFLYSLPENNISETLYYNDISANDKRNIGHKSHRTGKDIDIRYPGADNSAGEKLWGVSKEVYVTEEKFVKKLEDILDVAVKWNFIKKHNYAYKKDIKNTKGSAVSVHQNHFHIGYKR
;
A
#
# COMPACT_ATOMS: atom_id res chain seq x y z
N MET A 1 53.52 -11.25 -9.20
CA MET A 1 54.09 -9.88 -9.19
C MET A 1 52.92 -8.90 -9.15
N GLY A 2 52.77 -8.18 -8.04
CA GLY A 2 51.64 -7.29 -7.80
C GLY A 2 51.92 -5.90 -8.33
N LEU A 3 51.01 -5.38 -9.15
CA LEU A 3 51.01 -4.00 -9.63
C LEU A 3 49.83 -3.27 -8.97
N ASN A 4 50.17 -2.32 -8.11
CA ASN A 4 49.24 -1.44 -7.42
C ASN A 4 48.83 -0.26 -8.30
N ILE A 5 47.54 0.07 -8.34
CA ILE A 5 47.06 1.42 -8.68
C ILE A 5 46.01 1.85 -7.64
N LYS A 6 46.15 3.11 -7.21
CA LYS A 6 45.44 3.79 -6.12
C LYS A 6 43.97 4.09 -6.40
N ILE A 7 43.16 3.93 -5.36
CA ILE A 7 41.81 4.49 -5.20
C ILE A 7 41.94 5.91 -4.61
N LEU A 8 41.29 6.90 -5.23
CA LEU A 8 41.08 8.23 -4.66
C LEU A 8 39.75 8.23 -3.90
N ASP A 9 39.83 8.09 -2.58
CA ASP A 9 38.71 8.28 -1.67
C ASP A 9 38.57 9.78 -1.30
N ARG A 10 37.36 10.31 -1.40
CA ARG A 10 36.96 11.62 -0.86
C ARG A 10 35.73 11.42 0.02
N GLY A 11 36.02 11.12 1.29
CA GLY A 11 35.08 10.77 2.35
C GLY A 11 34.16 11.89 2.91
N PRO A 12 33.40 11.55 3.98
CA PRO A 12 31.99 11.95 4.22
C PRO A 12 31.77 12.88 5.43
N ARG A 13 30.48 13.17 5.75
CA ARG A 13 29.87 14.23 6.60
C ARG A 13 29.28 13.57 7.87
N THR A 14 29.46 14.13 9.08
CA THR A 14 29.15 13.42 10.35
C THR A 14 27.75 13.70 10.94
N PHE A 15 27.28 12.79 11.82
CA PHE A 15 25.96 12.81 12.49
C PHE A 15 25.76 13.96 13.51
N ALA A 16 26.84 14.56 14.03
CA ALA A 16 26.77 15.72 14.91
C ALA A 16 26.36 17.00 14.16
N GLU A 17 26.75 17.14 12.87
CA GLU A 17 26.32 18.23 11.99
C GLU A 17 24.83 18.12 11.61
N PHE A 18 24.26 16.91 11.66
CA PHE A 18 22.83 16.65 11.44
C PHE A 18 21.95 17.07 12.64
N LYS A 19 22.40 16.86 13.89
CA LYS A 19 21.66 17.29 15.09
C LYS A 19 21.67 18.80 15.34
N ALA A 20 22.80 19.49 15.09
CA ALA A 20 22.89 20.95 15.23
C ALA A 20 21.98 21.70 14.24
N ARG A 21 21.66 21.09 13.09
CA ARG A 21 20.76 21.67 12.07
C ARG A 21 19.27 21.43 12.37
N LEU A 22 18.92 20.34 13.06
CA LEU A 22 17.56 20.11 13.57
C LEU A 22 17.18 21.15 14.62
N ALA A 23 18.10 21.52 15.52
CA ALA A 23 17.89 22.55 16.53
C ALA A 23 17.79 23.99 15.95
N ALA A 24 18.41 24.26 14.80
CA ALA A 24 18.35 25.56 14.14
C ALA A 24 17.18 25.71 13.14
N GLN A 25 16.63 24.60 12.62
CA GLN A 25 15.43 24.60 11.75
C GLN A 25 14.12 24.78 12.52
N ASP A 26 14.09 24.44 13.81
CA ASP A 26 12.94 24.72 14.68
C ASP A 26 12.83 26.22 15.07
N LEU A 27 13.87 27.03 14.84
CA LEU A 27 13.93 28.44 15.26
C LEU A 27 13.56 29.47 14.17
N ALA A 28 13.41 29.10 12.88
CA ALA A 28 13.50 30.07 11.78
C ALA A 28 12.39 30.11 10.70
N SER A 29 11.23 29.44 10.85
CA SER A 29 10.08 29.76 9.98
C SER A 29 8.73 29.39 10.58
N THR A 30 8.22 30.28 11.43
CA THR A 30 6.81 30.35 11.83
C THR A 30 5.98 31.15 10.82
N GLY A 31 4.80 30.63 10.48
CA GLY A 31 3.80 31.27 9.63
C GLY A 31 2.43 30.61 9.69
N ASN A 32 1.89 30.52 10.92
CA ASN A 32 0.49 30.41 11.33
C ASN A 32 -0.48 29.42 10.63
N PHE A 33 -0.69 28.27 11.28
CA PHE A 33 -1.92 28.08 12.06
C PHE A 33 -1.55 27.41 13.40
N THR A 34 -1.45 28.22 14.46
CA THR A 34 -1.77 27.76 15.82
C THR A 34 -3.28 27.58 15.89
N THR A 35 -3.75 26.35 15.75
CA THR A 35 -4.75 25.91 16.71
C THR A 35 -3.96 25.16 17.76
N VAL A 36 -3.87 25.77 18.94
CA VAL A 36 -3.53 25.08 20.17
C VAL A 36 -4.38 23.82 20.18
N VAL A 37 -3.78 22.64 20.04
CA VAL A 37 -4.43 21.46 20.58
C VAL A 37 -4.36 21.70 22.07
N ASN A 38 -5.38 22.38 22.59
CA ASN A 38 -5.62 22.42 24.00
C ASN A 38 -5.54 20.96 24.44
N ASN A 39 -4.94 20.74 25.60
CA ASN A 39 -5.28 19.62 26.46
C ASN A 39 -6.79 19.71 26.78
N ALA A 40 -7.63 19.50 25.77
CA ALA A 40 -9.03 19.27 25.90
C ALA A 40 -9.11 17.80 26.30
N ASN A 41 -9.10 17.61 27.62
CA ASN A 41 -9.77 16.51 28.27
C ASN A 41 -11.13 16.31 27.60
N THR A 42 -11.18 15.49 26.56
CA THR A 42 -12.45 14.85 26.20
C THR A 42 -12.65 13.81 27.27
N THR A 43 -13.41 14.20 28.30
CA THR A 43 -14.05 13.30 29.24
C THR A 43 -14.83 12.29 28.42
N VAL A 44 -14.32 11.07 28.38
CA VAL A 44 -15.09 9.93 27.91
C VAL A 44 -15.93 9.52 29.09
N GLU A 45 -17.26 9.59 28.98
CA GLU A 45 -18.14 8.80 29.83
C GLU A 45 -17.88 7.32 29.52
N ASP A 46 -16.88 6.73 30.17
CA ASP A 46 -16.83 5.28 30.33
C ASP A 46 -17.98 4.95 31.28
N ARG A 47 -19.08 4.43 30.74
CA ARG A 47 -20.24 4.00 31.53
C ARG A 47 -20.04 2.58 32.10
N THR A 48 -18.79 2.15 32.23
CA THR A 48 -18.40 0.94 32.94
C THR A 48 -17.80 1.36 34.27
N ASN A 49 -18.10 0.62 35.32
CA ASN A 49 -17.66 1.00 36.66
C ASN A 49 -16.18 0.68 36.85
N ASN A 50 -15.68 -0.35 36.14
CA ASN A 50 -14.26 -0.70 36.08
C ASN A 50 -13.56 -0.16 34.81
N LYS A 51 -12.24 0.10 34.91
CA LYS A 51 -11.36 0.51 33.81
C LYS A 51 -10.34 -0.57 33.47
N ILE A 52 -9.80 -0.52 32.26
CA ILE A 52 -8.71 -1.43 31.84
C ILE A 52 -7.44 -1.11 32.62
N LYS A 53 -6.94 -2.09 33.38
CA LYS A 53 -5.75 -1.94 34.24
C LYS A 53 -4.45 -2.20 33.50
N THR A 54 -4.37 -3.31 32.77
CA THR A 54 -3.17 -3.67 32.00
C THR A 54 -3.49 -4.70 30.93
N ILE A 55 -2.75 -4.67 29.83
CA ILE A 55 -2.68 -5.73 28.83
C ILE A 55 -1.31 -6.40 28.88
N THR A 56 -1.28 -7.72 29.09
CA THR A 56 -0.05 -8.52 29.11
C THR A 56 -0.08 -9.56 28.00
N VAL A 57 1.08 -9.87 27.43
CA VAL A 57 1.21 -10.77 26.29
C VAL A 57 1.94 -12.04 26.69
N PHE A 58 1.42 -13.17 26.23
CA PHE A 58 1.95 -14.51 26.49
C PHE A 58 2.06 -15.29 25.18
N ASP A 59 2.99 -16.23 25.12
CA ASP A 59 3.03 -17.24 24.06
C ASP A 59 2.05 -18.39 24.36
N LYS A 60 2.02 -19.40 23.49
CA LYS A 60 1.15 -20.58 23.60
C LYS A 60 1.46 -21.46 24.83
N GLU A 61 2.64 -21.31 25.43
CA GLU A 61 3.10 -22.03 26.62
C GLU A 61 2.84 -21.22 27.90
N ASP A 62 2.06 -20.13 27.77
CA ASP A 62 1.74 -19.18 28.83
C ASP A 62 2.96 -18.47 29.44
N LYS A 63 4.06 -18.38 28.68
CA LYS A 63 5.23 -17.61 29.07
C LYS A 63 5.08 -16.16 28.65
N LYS A 64 5.31 -15.26 29.60
CA LYS A 64 5.19 -13.81 29.38
C LYS A 64 6.20 -13.31 28.33
N ILE A 65 5.71 -12.58 27.34
CA ILE A 65 6.52 -11.92 26.31
C ILE A 65 6.77 -10.47 26.71
N GLY A 66 8.05 -10.10 26.82
CA GLY A 66 8.50 -8.76 27.18
C GLY A 66 8.21 -7.68 26.13
N TYR A 67 8.56 -6.43 26.46
CA TYR A 67 8.53 -5.30 25.54
C TYR A 67 9.94 -4.87 25.17
N SER A 68 10.16 -4.53 23.90
CA SER A 68 11.42 -3.93 23.45
C SER A 68 11.15 -2.93 22.32
N GLU A 69 11.80 -1.76 22.39
CA GLU A 69 11.81 -0.75 21.32
C GLU A 69 12.68 -1.16 20.12
N LYS A 70 13.55 -2.15 20.29
CA LYS A 70 14.36 -2.72 19.21
C LYS A 70 13.92 -4.15 18.95
N TYR A 71 14.14 -4.63 17.74
CA TYR A 71 13.93 -6.05 17.46
C TYR A 71 14.77 -6.89 18.41
N ASN A 72 14.10 -7.77 19.16
CA ASN A 72 14.69 -8.71 20.11
C ASN A 72 13.82 -9.96 20.07
N GLU A 73 14.42 -11.11 19.75
CA GLU A 73 13.71 -12.37 19.60
C GLU A 73 12.92 -12.75 20.86
N ALA A 74 13.48 -12.56 22.06
CA ALA A 74 12.81 -12.85 23.33
C ALA A 74 11.60 -11.95 23.63
N CYS A 75 11.47 -10.80 22.95
CA CYS A 75 10.35 -9.86 23.09
C CYS A 75 9.43 -9.86 21.86
N THR A 76 9.61 -10.80 20.93
CA THR A 76 8.90 -10.85 19.65
C THR A 76 7.83 -11.93 19.69
N ALA A 77 6.62 -11.62 19.22
CA ALA A 77 5.57 -12.62 19.10
C ALA A 77 5.72 -13.42 17.81
N LYS A 78 5.47 -14.73 17.87
CA LYS A 78 5.55 -15.62 16.71
C LYS A 78 4.25 -15.52 15.90
N ALA A 79 4.33 -15.12 14.64
CA ALA A 79 3.14 -14.78 13.86
C ALA A 79 2.20 -15.98 13.70
N GLN A 80 2.74 -17.14 13.34
CA GLN A 80 1.96 -18.34 13.01
C GLN A 80 1.58 -19.20 14.23
N GLU A 81 2.05 -18.80 15.42
CA GLU A 81 1.74 -19.46 16.68
C GLU A 81 0.69 -18.68 17.45
N GLU A 82 0.05 -19.34 18.42
CA GLU A 82 -0.91 -18.66 19.27
C GLU A 82 -0.18 -17.69 20.20
N THR A 83 -0.63 -16.44 20.17
CA THR A 83 -0.23 -15.40 21.11
C THR A 83 -1.45 -14.96 21.88
N TRP A 84 -1.34 -14.83 23.20
CA TRP A 84 -2.45 -14.45 24.06
C TRP A 84 -2.25 -13.04 24.60
N TYR A 85 -3.30 -12.23 24.56
CA TYR A 85 -3.36 -10.91 25.17
C TYR A 85 -4.36 -10.97 26.31
N LYS A 86 -3.86 -11.02 27.55
CA LYS A 86 -4.67 -11.07 28.77
C LYS A 86 -4.87 -9.66 29.31
N VAL A 87 -6.12 -9.31 29.61
CA VAL A 87 -6.52 -7.98 30.07
C VAL A 87 -7.25 -8.10 31.39
N GLY A 88 -6.69 -7.48 32.43
CA GLY A 88 -7.37 -7.28 33.71
C GLY A 88 -7.97 -5.88 33.83
N LEU A 89 -9.00 -5.74 34.67
CA LEU A 89 -9.57 -4.45 35.05
C LEU A 89 -9.00 -3.95 36.39
N ASP A 90 -9.32 -2.71 36.78
CA ASP A 90 -8.85 -2.09 38.03
C ASP A 90 -9.54 -2.59 39.29
N GLU A 91 -10.64 -3.33 39.13
CA GLU A 91 -11.41 -3.97 40.22
C GLU A 91 -11.98 -2.97 41.23
N LEU A 92 -12.20 -1.71 40.83
CA LEU A 92 -12.79 -0.68 41.69
C LEU A 92 -14.29 -0.94 41.99
N ASP A 93 -14.96 -1.73 41.15
CA ASP A 93 -16.33 -2.19 41.36
C ASP A 93 -16.40 -3.71 41.13
N CYS A 94 -16.27 -4.48 42.21
CA CYS A 94 -16.26 -5.94 42.15
C CYS A 94 -17.61 -6.51 41.66
N ASP A 95 -18.73 -5.85 41.94
CA ASP A 95 -20.07 -6.34 41.61
C ASP A 95 -20.34 -6.31 40.10
N THR A 96 -19.67 -5.43 39.36
CA THR A 96 -19.80 -5.34 37.89
C THR A 96 -18.61 -5.89 37.11
N LEU A 97 -17.59 -6.45 37.78
CA LEU A 97 -16.33 -6.87 37.17
C LEU A 97 -16.53 -7.83 36.00
N GLU A 98 -17.24 -8.94 36.18
CA GLU A 98 -17.47 -9.94 35.14
C GLU A 98 -18.27 -9.37 33.95
N LYS A 99 -19.27 -8.54 34.26
CA LYS A 99 -20.12 -7.85 33.27
C LYS A 99 -19.30 -6.85 32.45
N ASP A 100 -18.35 -6.16 33.07
CA ASP A 100 -17.48 -5.20 32.41
C ASP A 100 -16.40 -5.90 31.58
N LEU A 101 -15.82 -7.00 32.07
CA LEU A 101 -14.88 -7.84 31.32
C LEU A 101 -15.48 -8.31 29.99
N ARG A 102 -16.75 -8.78 29.99
CA ARG A 102 -17.47 -9.20 28.77
C ARG A 102 -17.69 -8.08 27.74
N LYS A 103 -17.45 -6.82 28.09
CA LYS A 103 -17.55 -5.66 27.19
C LYS A 103 -16.21 -5.31 26.53
N VAL A 104 -15.09 -5.86 27.00
CA VAL A 104 -13.75 -5.61 26.45
C VAL A 104 -13.68 -6.10 25.00
N LYS A 105 -13.14 -5.25 24.13
CA LYS A 105 -12.89 -5.51 22.71
C LYS A 105 -11.44 -5.24 22.38
N PHE A 106 -10.95 -5.86 21.31
CA PHE A 106 -9.59 -5.68 20.85
C PHE A 106 -9.53 -5.08 19.45
N CYS A 107 -8.52 -4.24 19.23
CA CYS A 107 -8.16 -3.71 17.92
C CYS A 107 -6.64 -3.68 17.79
N PHE A 108 -6.14 -3.51 16.56
CA PHE A 108 -4.72 -3.39 16.33
C PHE A 108 -4.37 -2.38 15.25
N TRP A 109 -3.08 -2.02 15.26
CA TRP A 109 -2.41 -1.23 14.24
C TRP A 109 -1.11 -1.88 13.83
N VAL A 110 -0.61 -1.45 12.67
CA VAL A 110 0.69 -1.83 12.14
C VAL A 110 1.56 -0.59 11.96
N GLN A 111 2.83 -0.72 12.33
CA GLN A 111 3.87 0.28 12.19
C GLN A 111 5.13 -0.39 11.63
N ASP A 112 5.91 0.35 10.85
CA ASP A 112 7.20 -0.13 10.34
C ASP A 112 8.26 -0.23 11.46
N HIS A 113 8.15 0.64 12.48
CA HIS A 113 9.04 0.69 13.64
C HIS A 113 8.31 1.35 14.82
N PRO A 114 8.64 1.07 16.10
CA PRO A 114 8.02 1.68 17.29
C PRO A 114 7.98 3.21 17.37
N LYS A 115 8.82 3.92 16.59
CA LYS A 115 8.84 5.41 16.49
C LYS A 115 8.48 5.90 15.08
N GLY A 116 8.03 5.00 14.22
CA GLY A 116 7.65 5.28 12.85
C GLY A 116 6.21 5.79 12.72
N LYS A 117 5.83 6.22 11.52
CA LYS A 117 4.43 6.53 11.20
C LYS A 117 3.61 5.24 11.19
N MET A 118 2.37 5.32 11.69
CA MET A 118 1.37 4.28 11.50
C MET A 118 1.16 4.02 10.01
N MET A 119 1.02 2.75 9.61
CA MET A 119 0.51 2.44 8.28
C MET A 119 -0.88 3.06 8.12
N VAL A 120 -1.12 3.72 6.99
CA VAL A 120 -2.38 4.47 6.76
C VAL A 120 -3.53 3.48 6.62
N ILE A 121 -4.36 3.39 7.67
CA ILE A 121 -5.61 2.65 7.67
C ILE A 121 -6.72 3.61 7.28
N ASP A 122 -7.10 3.57 6.01
CA ASP A 122 -8.20 4.36 5.45
C ASP A 122 -9.54 3.67 5.72
N ASN A 123 -9.95 3.72 7.00
CA ASN A 123 -11.33 3.45 7.41
C ASN A 123 -11.77 4.51 8.41
N PRO A 124 -13.09 4.70 8.66
CA PRO A 124 -13.59 5.75 9.53
C PRO A 124 -13.03 5.74 10.96
N LYS A 125 -12.48 4.60 11.39
CA LYS A 125 -11.96 4.38 12.75
C LYS A 125 -10.43 4.47 12.83
N LYS A 126 -9.71 4.52 11.70
CA LYS A 126 -8.25 4.50 11.59
C LYS A 126 -7.55 3.32 12.31
N VAL A 127 -8.27 2.23 12.56
CA VAL A 127 -7.80 1.01 13.24
C VAL A 127 -8.41 -0.25 12.60
N ILE A 128 -7.78 -1.42 12.78
CA ILE A 128 -8.41 -2.70 12.42
C ILE A 128 -9.02 -3.34 13.67
N MET A 129 -10.33 -3.57 13.64
CA MET A 129 -11.01 -4.28 14.73
C MET A 129 -10.76 -5.79 14.61
N ILE A 130 -10.42 -6.42 15.73
CA ILE A 130 -10.27 -7.88 15.78
C ILE A 130 -11.66 -8.50 15.89
N ARG A 131 -11.99 -9.36 14.93
CA ARG A 131 -13.26 -10.09 14.85
C ARG A 131 -12.99 -11.57 15.13
N LYS A 132 -13.97 -12.25 15.71
CA LYS A 132 -13.88 -13.69 15.96
C LYS A 132 -13.68 -14.45 14.64
N LYS A 133 -12.61 -15.26 14.60
CA LYS A 133 -12.31 -16.27 13.58
C LYS A 133 -11.93 -17.55 14.33
N SER A 134 -12.92 -18.37 14.65
CA SER A 134 -12.78 -19.46 15.63
C SER A 134 -12.37 -20.81 15.06
N ASN A 135 -12.02 -20.90 13.78
CA ASN A 135 -11.45 -22.12 13.22
C ASN A 135 -9.92 -22.07 13.36
N PRO A 136 -9.32 -22.77 14.35
CA PRO A 136 -7.87 -22.76 14.58
C PRO A 136 -7.07 -23.46 13.48
N PHE A 137 -7.75 -24.21 12.61
CA PHE A 137 -7.20 -24.88 11.42
C PHE A 137 -7.25 -24.02 10.16
N THR A 138 -7.81 -22.80 10.25
CA THR A 138 -7.73 -21.84 9.14
C THR A 138 -6.26 -21.62 8.80
N LYS A 139 -5.88 -21.83 7.54
CA LYS A 139 -4.52 -21.58 7.09
C LYS A 139 -4.32 -20.09 6.81
N ASP A 140 -3.10 -19.63 6.98
CA ASP A 140 -2.70 -18.29 6.59
C ASP A 140 -2.78 -18.10 5.07
N SER A 141 -2.80 -16.84 4.65
CA SER A 141 -2.76 -16.46 3.23
C SER A 141 -1.48 -16.96 2.56
N THR A 142 -1.60 -17.52 1.36
CA THR A 142 -0.46 -17.82 0.48
C THR A 142 0.07 -16.59 -0.26
N THR A 143 -0.67 -15.47 -0.23
CA THR A 143 -0.34 -14.20 -0.89
C THR A 143 0.05 -13.15 0.13
N ASP A 144 1.09 -12.36 -0.18
CA ASP A 144 1.56 -11.26 0.68
C ASP A 144 0.50 -10.18 0.84
N ILE A 145 -0.05 -10.04 2.04
CA ILE A 145 -1.12 -9.10 2.35
C ILE A 145 -0.63 -7.64 2.35
N LEU A 146 0.67 -7.40 2.37
CA LEU A 146 1.24 -6.06 2.31
C LEU A 146 1.45 -5.58 0.86
N GLU A 147 1.36 -6.48 -0.11
CA GLU A 147 1.39 -6.14 -1.54
C GLU A 147 -0.05 -5.85 -2.02
N THR A 148 -0.37 -4.59 -2.28
CA THR A 148 -1.72 -4.20 -2.77
C THR A 148 -1.84 -4.38 -4.29
N LYS A 149 -2.87 -5.12 -4.71
CA LYS A 149 -3.31 -5.15 -6.12
C LYS A 149 -4.14 -3.89 -6.42
N ASN A 150 -4.24 -3.51 -7.70
CA ASN A 150 -4.97 -2.30 -8.13
C ASN A 150 -6.46 -2.26 -7.69
N THR A 151 -7.05 -3.40 -7.32
CA THR A 151 -8.44 -3.54 -6.88
C THR A 151 -8.64 -3.57 -5.36
N GLU A 152 -7.56 -3.61 -4.57
CA GLU A 152 -7.60 -3.74 -3.11
C GLU A 152 -6.92 -2.55 -2.41
N THR A 153 -7.53 -2.06 -1.34
CA THR A 153 -6.85 -1.10 -0.44
C THR A 153 -6.03 -1.85 0.60
N LEU A 154 -4.90 -1.27 1.01
CA LEU A 154 -4.08 -1.80 2.12
C LEU A 154 -4.92 -2.09 3.37
N THR A 155 -5.89 -1.22 3.68
CA THR A 155 -6.86 -1.42 4.77
C THR A 155 -7.62 -2.73 4.67
N LYS A 156 -8.15 -3.07 3.48
CA LYS A 156 -8.87 -4.34 3.27
C LYS A 156 -7.92 -5.54 3.39
N ASN A 157 -6.68 -5.41 2.94
CA ASN A 157 -5.72 -6.50 3.07
C ASN A 157 -5.27 -6.72 4.52
N LEU A 158 -5.18 -5.66 5.33
CA LEU A 158 -4.89 -5.77 6.76
C LEU A 158 -6.03 -6.46 7.54
N GLU A 159 -7.26 -6.58 7.02
CA GLU A 159 -8.29 -7.44 7.65
C GLU A 159 -7.95 -8.95 7.57
N LYS A 160 -6.99 -9.31 6.69
CA LYS A 160 -6.43 -10.66 6.55
C LYS A 160 -5.16 -10.85 7.40
N ALA A 161 -4.77 -9.87 8.21
CA ALA A 161 -3.53 -9.91 9.00
C ALA A 161 -3.53 -10.88 10.19
N TYR A 162 -4.64 -11.56 10.43
CA TYR A 162 -4.77 -12.69 11.33
C TYR A 162 -5.80 -13.67 10.74
N TYR A 163 -5.56 -14.97 10.91
CA TYR A 163 -6.43 -16.03 10.39
C TYR A 163 -7.18 -16.78 11.49
N TYR A 164 -6.76 -16.63 12.74
CA TYR A 164 -7.46 -17.13 13.92
C TYR A 164 -7.51 -16.04 14.99
N ALA A 165 -8.68 -15.84 15.59
CA ALA A 165 -8.85 -14.95 16.73
C ALA A 165 -10.08 -15.37 17.55
N VAL A 166 -9.90 -15.58 18.85
CA VAL A 166 -10.98 -15.87 19.80
C VAL A 166 -10.79 -14.98 21.02
N ILE A 167 -11.91 -14.50 21.57
CA ILE A 167 -11.93 -13.77 22.83
C ILE A 167 -12.65 -14.65 23.84
N GLU A 168 -11.95 -14.96 24.93
CA GLU A 168 -12.46 -15.70 26.08
C GLU A 168 -12.55 -14.75 27.28
N TYR A 169 -13.44 -15.06 28.20
CA TYR A 169 -13.64 -14.28 29.42
C TYR A 169 -13.59 -15.23 30.61
N THR A 170 -12.77 -14.89 31.60
CA THR A 170 -12.73 -15.53 32.91
C THR A 170 -13.33 -14.58 33.95
N GLU A 171 -13.38 -15.01 35.22
CA GLU A 171 -13.82 -14.16 36.32
C GLU A 171 -12.97 -12.89 36.49
N LYS A 172 -11.72 -12.91 36.01
CA LYS A 172 -10.74 -11.82 36.23
C LYS A 172 -10.16 -11.21 34.96
N GLU A 173 -10.29 -11.89 33.81
CA GLU A 173 -9.58 -11.50 32.60
C GLU A 173 -10.43 -11.61 31.33
N ALA A 174 -10.16 -10.71 30.39
CA ALA A 174 -10.53 -10.86 28.99
C ALA A 174 -9.28 -11.30 28.20
N ILE A 175 -9.36 -12.43 27.52
CA ILE A 175 -8.22 -13.08 26.87
C ILE A 175 -8.46 -13.12 25.36
N LEU A 176 -7.66 -12.38 24.60
CA LEU A 176 -7.60 -12.55 23.14
C LEU A 176 -6.53 -13.58 22.79
N LYS A 177 -6.94 -14.72 22.23
CA LYS A 177 -6.05 -15.69 21.58
C LYS A 177 -6.02 -15.42 20.08
N ILE A 178 -4.85 -15.21 19.49
CA ILE A 178 -4.71 -14.81 18.08
C ILE A 178 -3.52 -15.50 17.41
N LYS A 179 -3.70 -15.89 16.13
CA LYS A 179 -2.61 -16.25 15.21
C LYS A 179 -2.52 -15.20 14.12
N TRP A 180 -1.38 -14.52 14.08
CA TRP A 180 -1.10 -13.46 13.11
C TRP A 180 -0.68 -14.04 11.76
N SER A 181 -0.84 -13.24 10.72
CA SER A 181 -0.33 -13.61 9.41
C SER A 181 1.19 -13.52 9.38
N LYS A 182 1.84 -14.52 8.77
CA LYS A 182 3.28 -14.58 8.53
C LYS A 182 3.80 -13.40 7.71
N TRP A 183 2.93 -12.76 6.95
CA TRP A 183 3.26 -11.59 6.13
C TRP A 183 3.47 -10.32 6.95
N LEU A 184 3.21 -10.34 8.26
CA LEU A 184 3.60 -9.27 9.18
C LEU A 184 5.03 -9.44 9.74
N ASP A 185 5.81 -10.42 9.24
CA ASP A 185 7.21 -10.60 9.65
C ASP A 185 8.01 -9.30 9.59
N GLY A 186 8.65 -8.95 10.72
CA GLY A 186 9.47 -7.75 10.88
C GLY A 186 8.69 -6.48 11.20
N TYR A 187 7.36 -6.50 11.17
CA TYR A 187 6.53 -5.33 11.49
C TYR A 187 6.24 -5.21 12.98
N PHE A 188 6.02 -3.98 13.42
CA PHE A 188 5.63 -3.66 14.78
C PHE A 188 4.12 -3.56 14.87
N ILE A 189 3.50 -4.48 15.60
CA ILE A 189 2.06 -4.46 15.86
C ILE A 189 1.80 -3.78 17.19
N ARG A 190 0.70 -3.04 17.26
CA ARG A 190 0.12 -2.56 18.53
C ARG A 190 -1.25 -3.19 18.67
N VAL A 191 -1.51 -3.86 19.78
CA VAL A 191 -2.85 -4.33 20.16
C VAL A 191 -3.36 -3.47 21.29
N GLU A 192 -4.63 -3.10 21.25
CA GLU A 192 -5.26 -2.30 22.29
C GLU A 192 -6.61 -2.89 22.69
N ALA A 193 -6.84 -2.91 23.99
CA ALA A 193 -8.11 -3.26 24.60
C ALA A 193 -8.96 -2.01 24.82
N CYS A 194 -10.26 -2.07 24.50
CA CYS A 194 -11.20 -0.95 24.65
C CYS A 194 -12.64 -1.43 24.90
N PHE A 195 -13.47 -0.60 25.57
CA PHE A 195 -14.90 -0.92 25.77
C PHE A 195 -15.80 -0.46 24.59
N ARG A 196 -15.51 0.72 24.00
CA ARG A 196 -16.28 1.33 22.90
C ARG A 196 -15.45 1.57 21.64
N ARG A 197 -16.11 1.41 20.49
CA ARG A 197 -15.55 1.45 19.12
C ARG A 197 -15.03 2.83 18.64
N VAL A 198 -15.12 3.90 19.43
CA VAL A 198 -15.04 5.29 18.92
C VAL A 198 -14.02 6.19 19.67
N ASN A 199 -13.47 5.75 20.81
CA ASN A 199 -12.63 6.59 21.67
C ASN A 199 -11.23 6.00 21.85
N ILE A 200 -10.59 5.62 20.74
CA ILE A 200 -9.22 5.15 20.78
C ILE A 200 -8.31 6.38 20.71
N LYS A 201 -7.88 6.87 21.87
CA LYS A 201 -6.82 7.88 21.95
C LYS A 201 -5.50 7.13 21.96
N ALA A 202 -4.56 7.58 21.15
CA ALA A 202 -3.17 7.14 21.19
C ALA A 202 -2.50 7.60 22.50
N ASP A 203 -2.98 7.10 23.63
CA ASP A 203 -2.20 7.05 24.84
C ASP A 203 -1.43 5.72 24.78
N GLY A 204 -0.11 5.79 24.77
CA GLY A 204 0.75 4.61 24.99
C GLY A 204 0.67 4.08 26.42
N GLY A 205 -0.52 4.09 27.02
CA GLY A 205 -0.80 3.74 28.41
C GLY A 205 -1.06 2.25 28.60
N LYS A 206 -1.62 1.91 29.78
CA LYS A 206 -1.81 0.52 30.24
C LYS A 206 -2.79 -0.31 29.40
N THR A 207 -3.46 0.27 28.41
CA THR A 207 -4.43 -0.40 27.53
C THR A 207 -3.81 -1.01 26.27
N THR A 208 -2.52 -0.75 26.01
CA THR A 208 -1.84 -1.14 24.76
C THR A 208 -0.66 -2.09 24.97
N ALA A 209 -0.51 -3.02 24.04
CA ALA A 209 0.59 -3.97 23.96
C ALA A 209 1.21 -3.90 22.55
N SER A 210 2.39 -3.27 22.42
CA SER A 210 3.11 -3.22 21.14
C SER A 210 4.36 -4.12 21.08
N ARG A 211 4.63 -4.79 19.95
CA ARG A 211 5.80 -5.68 19.76
C ARG A 211 6.05 -5.98 18.28
N TYR A 212 7.23 -6.49 17.97
CA TYR A 212 7.51 -7.07 16.66
C TYR A 212 6.79 -8.41 16.47
N LEU A 213 6.52 -8.76 15.22
CA LEU A 213 6.18 -10.11 14.80
C LEU A 213 7.34 -10.76 14.06
N GLN A 214 7.54 -12.06 14.31
CA GLN A 214 8.48 -12.90 13.58
C GLN A 214 7.77 -14.17 13.11
N SER A 215 7.97 -14.51 11.86
CA SER A 215 7.46 -15.74 11.26
C SER A 215 8.42 -16.91 11.45
N SER A 216 7.95 -18.12 11.20
CA SER A 216 8.86 -19.27 11.08
C SER A 216 9.80 -19.06 9.88
N PRO A 217 11.06 -19.53 9.94
CA PRO A 217 11.99 -19.42 8.83
C PRO A 217 11.43 -20.04 7.53
N GLU A 218 11.31 -19.21 6.50
CA GLU A 218 10.76 -19.60 5.21
C GLU A 218 11.46 -18.86 4.08
N ILE A 219 11.90 -19.61 3.07
CA ILE A 219 12.30 -19.08 1.76
C ILE A 219 11.06 -19.01 0.88
N VAL A 220 10.51 -17.81 0.71
CA VAL A 220 9.27 -17.60 -0.06
C VAL A 220 9.55 -17.73 -1.56
N LYS A 221 10.63 -17.11 -2.03
CA LYS A 221 10.99 -17.10 -3.46
C LYS A 221 12.46 -16.77 -3.66
N GLY A 222 13.07 -17.40 -4.66
CA GLY A 222 14.33 -16.97 -5.26
C GLY A 222 14.12 -16.65 -6.75
N TYR A 223 14.59 -15.49 -7.22
CA TYR A 223 14.40 -15.01 -8.59
C TYR A 223 15.47 -14.01 -9.03
N TRP A 224 15.48 -13.69 -10.32
CA TRP A 224 16.46 -12.79 -10.95
C TRP A 224 15.92 -11.37 -11.07
N VAL A 225 16.75 -10.38 -10.74
CA VAL A 225 16.42 -8.97 -10.92
C VAL A 225 17.58 -8.21 -11.55
N ASN A 226 17.31 -7.07 -12.20
CA ASN A 226 18.38 -6.18 -12.64
C ASN A 226 18.89 -5.26 -11.51
N ASP A 227 19.85 -4.39 -11.78
CA ASP A 227 20.39 -3.37 -10.86
C ASP A 227 19.34 -2.43 -10.26
N LYS A 228 18.29 -2.13 -11.03
CA LYS A 228 17.14 -1.37 -10.55
C LYS A 228 16.22 -2.21 -9.71
N ARG A 229 16.43 -3.53 -9.57
CA ARG A 229 15.61 -4.55 -8.88
C ARG A 229 14.28 -4.86 -9.54
N ASN A 230 14.18 -4.63 -10.85
CA ASN A 230 13.05 -5.10 -11.65
C ASN A 230 13.22 -6.59 -11.92
N ASN A 231 12.12 -7.35 -11.80
CA ASN A 231 12.12 -8.77 -12.11
C ASN A 231 12.47 -8.97 -13.59
N ILE A 232 13.42 -9.86 -13.88
CA ILE A 232 13.77 -10.22 -15.26
C ILE A 232 12.73 -11.26 -15.72
N THR A 233 11.66 -10.77 -16.35
CA THR A 233 10.44 -11.58 -16.53
C THR A 233 10.58 -12.70 -17.56
N ASN A 234 11.33 -12.43 -18.63
CA ASN A 234 11.57 -13.39 -19.71
C ASN A 234 12.76 -14.32 -19.47
N LYS A 235 13.52 -14.09 -18.38
CA LYS A 235 14.72 -14.83 -18.01
C LYS A 235 15.79 -14.88 -19.12
N ILE A 236 15.84 -13.93 -20.05
CA ILE A 236 16.89 -13.86 -21.07
C ILE A 236 17.64 -12.55 -20.90
N VAL A 237 18.95 -12.64 -20.73
CA VAL A 237 19.86 -11.49 -20.53
C VAL A 237 21.10 -11.64 -21.39
N GLY A 238 21.77 -10.51 -21.64
CA GLY A 238 23.08 -10.47 -22.25
C GLY A 238 24.21 -10.58 -21.24
N TYR A 239 25.40 -10.99 -21.69
CA TYR A 239 26.61 -10.99 -20.86
C TYR A 239 26.98 -9.62 -20.29
N LYS A 240 26.50 -8.54 -20.93
CA LYS A 240 26.74 -7.14 -20.50
C LYS A 240 25.65 -6.58 -19.59
N ASP A 241 24.57 -7.33 -19.36
CA ASP A 241 23.45 -6.87 -18.55
C ASP A 241 23.75 -7.11 -17.06
N THR A 242 23.35 -6.17 -16.20
CA THR A 242 23.55 -6.34 -14.75
C THR A 242 22.43 -7.17 -14.15
N VAL A 243 22.78 -8.27 -13.48
CA VAL A 243 21.84 -9.21 -12.86
C VAL A 243 22.15 -9.43 -11.39
N TYR A 244 21.11 -9.65 -10.59
CA TYR A 244 21.16 -9.99 -9.18
C TYR A 244 20.29 -11.23 -8.92
N MET A 245 20.79 -12.13 -8.07
CA MET A 245 19.97 -13.09 -7.35
C MET A 245 19.18 -12.35 -6.26
N CYS A 246 17.88 -12.61 -6.17
CA CYS A 246 17.00 -12.05 -5.15
C CYS A 246 16.34 -13.17 -4.34
N LEU A 247 16.42 -13.06 -3.01
CA LEU A 247 15.68 -13.90 -2.08
C LEU A 247 14.59 -13.09 -1.38
N LYS A 248 13.35 -13.59 -1.45
CA LYS A 248 12.24 -13.18 -0.57
C LYS A 248 12.16 -14.21 0.57
N THR A 249 12.35 -13.77 1.81
CA THR A 249 12.35 -14.63 3.00
C THR A 249 11.46 -14.08 4.11
N LEU A 250 11.07 -14.94 5.06
CA LEU A 250 10.36 -14.58 6.29
C LEU A 250 11.03 -15.26 7.48
N GLY A 251 11.12 -14.58 8.63
CA GLY A 251 11.65 -15.16 9.86
C GLY A 251 13.17 -15.45 9.85
N MET A 252 13.87 -15.02 8.79
CA MET A 252 15.29 -15.32 8.55
C MET A 252 16.22 -14.12 8.78
N LYS A 253 15.73 -13.02 9.36
CA LYS A 253 16.55 -11.82 9.61
C LYS A 253 17.80 -12.16 10.44
N ASN A 254 18.95 -11.65 10.02
CA ASN A 254 20.29 -11.87 10.54
C ASN A 254 20.84 -13.31 10.34
N LYS A 255 20.18 -14.16 9.54
CA LYS A 255 20.76 -15.42 9.10
C LYS A 255 21.69 -15.22 7.90
N ASN A 256 22.64 -16.13 7.74
CA ASN A 256 23.49 -16.21 6.57
C ASN A 256 23.13 -17.45 5.75
N LEU A 257 22.93 -17.30 4.45
CA LEU A 257 22.72 -18.42 3.52
C LEU A 257 23.76 -18.35 2.41
N THR A 258 24.45 -19.44 2.12
CA THR A 258 25.36 -19.52 0.96
C THR A 258 24.60 -20.10 -0.21
N ALA A 259 24.50 -19.38 -1.32
CA ALA A 259 23.93 -19.96 -2.54
C ALA A 259 24.99 -20.69 -3.36
N GLU A 260 24.53 -21.69 -4.11
CA GLU A 260 25.33 -22.34 -5.14
C GLU A 260 24.73 -21.97 -6.49
N LEU A 261 25.57 -21.52 -7.42
CA LEU A 261 25.14 -21.26 -8.79
C LEU A 261 25.35 -22.52 -9.62
N TRP A 262 24.37 -22.87 -10.44
CA TRP A 262 24.38 -24.07 -11.26
C TRP A 262 24.01 -23.73 -12.71
N GLU A 263 24.68 -24.39 -13.64
CA GLU A 263 24.35 -24.41 -15.05
C GLU A 263 23.53 -25.68 -15.35
N ASP A 264 22.38 -25.51 -15.99
CA ASP A 264 21.59 -26.60 -16.56
C ASP A 264 22.18 -26.95 -17.93
N ASP A 265 22.97 -28.04 -17.99
CA ASP A 265 23.58 -28.53 -19.22
C ASP A 265 22.75 -29.70 -19.79
N TYR A 266 22.18 -29.47 -20.98
CA TYR A 266 21.24 -30.35 -21.68
C TYR A 266 21.85 -31.73 -22.01
N GLY A 267 21.88 -32.63 -21.01
CA GLY A 267 22.24 -34.04 -21.17
C GLY A 267 23.62 -34.46 -20.66
N TYR A 268 24.45 -33.53 -20.17
CA TYR A 268 25.76 -33.84 -19.57
C TYR A 268 25.77 -33.78 -18.04
N GLY A 269 24.65 -33.34 -17.44
CA GLY A 269 24.47 -33.20 -16.00
C GLY A 269 24.82 -31.80 -15.52
N ASP A 270 24.05 -31.28 -14.57
CA ASP A 270 24.21 -29.92 -14.08
C ASP A 270 25.60 -29.70 -13.47
N GLU A 271 26.25 -28.61 -13.84
CA GLU A 271 27.56 -28.22 -13.30
C GLU A 271 27.43 -27.05 -12.33
N GLN A 272 28.13 -27.13 -11.19
CA GLN A 272 28.21 -26.01 -10.26
C GLN A 272 29.22 -24.97 -10.78
N ILE A 273 28.77 -23.72 -10.88
CA ILE A 273 29.62 -22.58 -11.21
C ILE A 273 30.12 -21.94 -9.92
N GLU A 274 31.44 -21.82 -9.80
CA GLU A 274 32.06 -21.09 -8.71
C GLU A 274 31.80 -19.59 -8.86
N ILE A 275 31.25 -18.97 -7.82
CA ILE A 275 31.00 -17.53 -7.76
C ILE A 275 31.69 -16.92 -6.55
N GLU A 276 32.31 -15.75 -6.74
CA GLU A 276 32.86 -14.99 -5.63
C GLU A 276 31.72 -14.48 -4.74
N ASN A 277 31.89 -14.63 -3.42
CA ASN A 277 30.99 -14.07 -2.42
C ASN A 277 29.53 -14.58 -2.50
N ALA A 278 29.33 -15.90 -2.50
CA ALA A 278 28.00 -16.51 -2.63
C ALA A 278 27.06 -16.37 -1.40
N ALA A 279 27.54 -15.74 -0.32
CA ALA A 279 26.78 -15.58 0.92
C ALA A 279 25.77 -14.42 0.87
N PHE A 280 24.54 -14.73 1.28
CA PHE A 280 23.46 -13.81 1.59
C PHE A 280 23.44 -13.53 3.09
N GLU A 281 23.70 -12.27 3.47
CA GLU A 281 23.38 -11.79 4.81
C GLU A 281 21.92 -11.29 4.81
N ILE A 282 21.01 -12.06 5.40
CA ILE A 282 19.57 -11.77 5.33
C ILE A 282 19.22 -10.60 6.25
N LYS A 283 19.16 -9.38 5.72
CA LYS A 283 18.88 -8.17 6.53
C LYS A 283 17.39 -7.89 6.74
N GLY A 284 16.54 -8.55 5.96
CA GLY A 284 15.09 -8.40 6.02
C GLY A 284 14.40 -9.26 4.98
N ARG A 285 13.17 -8.87 4.61
CA ARG A 285 12.30 -9.66 3.72
C ARG A 285 12.89 -9.90 2.33
N TYR A 286 13.68 -8.95 1.81
CA TYR A 286 14.34 -9.07 0.52
C TYR A 286 15.85 -8.92 0.69
N THR A 287 16.61 -9.83 0.08
CA THR A 287 18.07 -9.76 0.04
C THR A 287 18.53 -9.98 -1.39
N TYR A 288 19.50 -9.18 -1.83
CA TYR A 288 19.99 -9.15 -3.20
C TYR A 288 21.47 -9.46 -3.24
N LYS A 289 21.89 -10.23 -4.23
CA LYS A 289 23.29 -10.54 -4.49
C LYS A 289 23.59 -10.32 -5.96
N LYS A 290 24.49 -9.39 -6.27
CA LYS A 290 24.93 -9.17 -7.66
C LYS A 290 25.55 -10.45 -8.19
N LEU A 291 25.13 -10.86 -9.37
CA LEU A 291 25.77 -11.93 -10.12
C LEU A 291 26.83 -11.28 -11.02
N GLU A 292 28.09 -11.65 -10.81
CA GLU A 292 29.15 -11.28 -11.74
C GLU A 292 29.18 -12.34 -12.84
N ILE A 293 28.55 -12.02 -13.97
CA ILE A 293 28.54 -12.89 -15.14
C ILE A 293 29.95 -12.83 -15.74
N PRO A 294 30.67 -13.97 -15.88
CA PRO A 294 31.96 -13.99 -16.54
C PRO A 294 31.85 -13.43 -17.96
N ASP A 295 32.74 -12.53 -18.35
CA ASP A 295 32.73 -12.02 -19.72
C ASP A 295 32.94 -13.18 -20.71
N SER A 296 32.14 -13.18 -21.78
CA SER A 296 32.19 -14.17 -22.87
C SER A 296 33.58 -14.34 -23.52
N VAL A 297 34.50 -13.40 -23.30
CA VAL A 297 35.91 -13.42 -23.74
C VAL A 297 36.91 -13.93 -22.68
N ASN A 298 36.46 -14.38 -21.50
CA ASN A 298 37.35 -14.98 -20.50
C ASN A 298 37.91 -16.32 -21.01
N GLU A 299 39.23 -16.41 -21.16
CA GLU A 299 39.91 -17.60 -21.70
C GLU A 299 39.66 -18.88 -20.90
N ASN A 300 39.52 -18.80 -19.57
CA ASN A 300 39.21 -19.99 -18.75
C ASN A 300 37.78 -20.47 -18.97
N TYR A 301 36.84 -19.55 -19.24
CA TYR A 301 35.46 -19.86 -19.57
C TYR A 301 35.36 -20.46 -20.99
N GLN A 302 36.06 -19.89 -21.98
CA GLN A 302 36.12 -20.45 -23.34
C GLN A 302 36.81 -21.81 -23.39
N LYS A 303 37.86 -22.03 -22.58
CA LYS A 303 38.55 -23.33 -22.48
C LYS A 303 37.67 -24.42 -21.88
N LYS A 304 36.82 -24.10 -20.88
CA LYS A 304 35.88 -25.05 -20.28
C LYS A 304 34.72 -25.45 -21.21
N ARG A 305 34.26 -24.56 -22.09
CA ARG A 305 33.20 -24.84 -23.09
C ARG A 305 33.70 -25.33 -24.44
N GLY A 306 34.96 -25.78 -24.54
CA GLY A 306 35.53 -26.29 -25.78
C GLY A 306 34.75 -27.49 -26.31
N GLY A 307 33.91 -27.27 -27.32
CA GLY A 307 33.13 -28.31 -28.01
C GLY A 307 31.60 -28.20 -27.90
N ILE A 308 31.06 -27.28 -27.10
CA ILE A 308 29.60 -27.06 -26.99
C ILE A 308 29.15 -26.02 -28.04
N GLU A 309 28.25 -26.43 -28.94
CA GLU A 309 27.72 -25.58 -30.01
C GLU A 309 26.62 -24.64 -29.47
N GLY A 310 27.01 -23.56 -28.78
CA GLY A 310 26.07 -22.55 -28.26
C GLY A 310 26.69 -21.61 -27.23
N ASP A 311 26.31 -20.33 -27.27
CA ASP A 311 26.76 -19.26 -26.37
C ASP A 311 25.85 -19.08 -25.13
N GLN A 312 24.86 -19.96 -24.97
CA GLN A 312 23.80 -19.87 -23.97
C GLN A 312 24.24 -20.49 -22.64
N LEU A 313 24.11 -19.75 -21.53
CA LEU A 313 24.19 -20.28 -20.18
C LEU A 313 22.81 -20.32 -19.56
N GLU A 314 22.38 -21.45 -19.04
CA GLU A 314 21.10 -21.61 -18.37
C GLU A 314 21.32 -21.69 -16.86
N LEU A 315 21.19 -20.56 -16.17
CA LEU A 315 21.59 -20.47 -14.77
C LEU A 315 20.40 -20.62 -13.82
N TYR A 316 20.61 -21.39 -12.75
CA TYR A 316 19.74 -21.42 -11.60
C TYR A 316 20.59 -21.46 -10.33
N PHE A 317 19.99 -21.25 -9.16
CA PHE A 317 20.75 -21.32 -7.90
C PHE A 317 20.09 -22.22 -6.87
N LYS A 318 20.91 -22.93 -6.10
CA LYS A 318 20.49 -23.79 -4.98
C LYS A 318 20.83 -23.11 -3.66
N LEU A 319 20.09 -23.49 -2.62
CA LEU A 319 20.36 -23.07 -1.25
C LEU A 319 20.46 -24.33 -0.38
N PRO A 320 21.43 -24.42 0.55
CA PRO A 320 21.58 -25.55 1.44
C PRO A 320 20.36 -25.68 2.35
N GLN A 321 19.85 -26.90 2.51
CA GLN A 321 18.73 -27.18 3.40
C GLN A 321 19.16 -26.99 4.86
N GLU A 322 18.59 -26.01 5.54
CA GLU A 322 18.75 -25.80 6.98
C GLU A 322 17.62 -26.48 7.75
N LYS A 323 17.97 -27.02 8.92
CA LYS A 323 16.99 -27.53 9.88
C LYS A 323 16.00 -26.43 10.27
N ASN A 324 14.70 -26.74 10.26
CA ASN A 324 13.60 -25.84 10.62
C ASN A 324 13.36 -24.64 9.68
N THR A 325 13.92 -24.64 8.47
CA THR A 325 13.58 -23.67 7.41
C THR A 325 12.73 -24.35 6.34
N THR A 326 11.64 -23.70 5.92
CA THR A 326 10.72 -24.21 4.89
C THR A 326 10.88 -23.46 3.56
N GLY A 327 10.29 -23.99 2.48
CA GLY A 327 10.29 -23.33 1.17
C GLY A 327 11.50 -23.64 0.27
N TYR A 328 12.32 -24.63 0.63
CA TYR A 328 13.37 -25.15 -0.23
C TYR A 328 12.82 -25.73 -1.54
N LYS A 329 13.59 -25.55 -2.61
CA LYS A 329 13.34 -26.08 -3.94
C LYS A 329 14.61 -26.72 -4.47
N THR A 330 14.48 -27.62 -5.44
CA THR A 330 15.60 -28.23 -6.16
C THR A 330 16.44 -27.20 -6.91
N GLY A 331 15.83 -26.07 -7.27
CA GLY A 331 16.48 -24.89 -7.82
C GLY A 331 15.59 -23.65 -7.69
N PHE A 332 16.22 -22.48 -7.58
CA PHE A 332 15.59 -21.17 -7.54
C PHE A 332 15.96 -20.36 -8.79
N GLY A 333 15.19 -19.30 -9.07
CA GLY A 333 15.35 -18.51 -10.30
C GLY A 333 14.62 -19.11 -11.50
N ASN A 334 14.69 -20.44 -11.66
CA ASN A 334 14.51 -21.15 -12.93
C ASN A 334 15.50 -20.62 -14.00
N SER A 335 15.93 -21.47 -14.93
CA SER A 335 16.99 -21.20 -15.91
C SER A 335 16.95 -19.78 -16.50
N LEU A 336 17.93 -18.96 -16.08
CA LEU A 336 18.25 -17.64 -16.63
C LEU A 336 19.20 -17.84 -17.80
N ASN A 337 18.73 -17.50 -18.98
CA ASN A 337 19.41 -17.73 -20.24
C ASN A 337 20.27 -16.52 -20.58
N ILE A 338 21.58 -16.63 -20.34
CA ILE A 338 22.56 -15.62 -20.73
C ILE A 338 22.98 -15.91 -22.15
N ILE A 339 22.86 -14.92 -23.05
CA ILE A 339 23.19 -15.06 -24.47
C ILE A 339 24.16 -13.96 -24.92
N SER A 340 25.00 -14.22 -25.92
CA SER A 340 25.88 -13.22 -26.54
C SER A 340 25.20 -12.47 -27.69
N LYS A 341 24.19 -13.09 -28.32
CA LYS A 341 23.45 -12.50 -29.44
C LYS A 341 22.63 -11.29 -28.98
N GLU A 342 22.68 -10.20 -29.75
CA GLU A 342 21.78 -9.08 -29.50
C GLU A 342 20.36 -9.43 -29.97
N LYS A 343 19.38 -9.26 -29.07
CA LYS A 343 18.02 -9.78 -29.23
C LYS A 343 17.00 -8.90 -28.51
N ILE A 344 15.83 -8.71 -29.11
CA ILE A 344 14.65 -8.19 -28.40
C ILE A 344 13.95 -9.38 -27.74
N THR A 345 13.80 -9.33 -26.42
CA THR A 345 13.43 -10.50 -25.62
C THR A 345 11.99 -10.43 -25.13
N ASN A 346 11.48 -9.24 -24.77
CA ASN A 346 10.09 -9.05 -24.36
C ASN A 346 9.58 -7.62 -24.65
N ALA A 347 8.27 -7.42 -24.70
CA ALA A 347 7.66 -6.09 -24.69
C ALA A 347 6.27 -6.14 -24.04
N TYR A 348 5.96 -5.19 -23.16
CA TYR A 348 4.70 -5.17 -22.42
C TYR A 348 4.27 -3.76 -21.99
N PHE A 349 2.99 -3.64 -21.64
CA PHE A 349 2.42 -2.48 -20.96
C PHE A 349 2.62 -2.61 -19.44
N SER A 350 2.84 -1.49 -18.76
CA SER A 350 3.15 -1.44 -17.33
C SER A 350 2.65 -0.17 -16.65
N LEU A 351 2.57 -0.20 -15.32
CA LEU A 351 2.44 0.99 -14.48
C LEU A 351 3.77 1.28 -13.79
N GLU A 352 4.14 2.57 -13.73
CA GLU A 352 5.26 2.99 -12.89
C GLU A 352 4.80 3.02 -11.42
N LYS A 353 5.51 2.29 -10.59
CA LYS A 353 5.36 2.31 -9.14
C LYS A 353 6.68 2.79 -8.53
N LYS A 354 6.59 3.37 -7.33
CA LYS A 354 7.78 3.78 -6.57
C LYS A 354 8.02 2.77 -5.47
N ARG A 355 9.27 2.35 -5.31
CA ARG A 355 9.73 1.65 -4.11
C ARG A 355 10.83 2.45 -3.43
N ASN A 356 10.98 2.23 -2.14
CA ASN A 356 12.12 2.78 -1.41
C ASN A 356 13.39 2.12 -1.97
N GLN A 357 14.42 2.92 -2.28
CA GLN A 357 15.73 2.38 -2.62
C GLN A 357 16.29 1.72 -1.36
N ILE A 358 16.34 0.39 -1.33
CA ILE A 358 17.04 -0.34 -0.27
C ILE A 358 18.54 -0.18 -0.57
N GLN A 359 19.38 0.21 0.38
CA GLN A 359 20.83 0.26 0.14
C GLN A 359 21.37 -1.14 -0.07
N ASP A 360 22.24 -1.33 -1.07
CA ASP A 360 23.05 -2.55 -1.12
C ASP A 360 23.90 -2.63 0.14
N SER A 361 24.02 -3.84 0.68
CA SER A 361 24.93 -4.14 1.77
C SER A 361 26.37 -3.96 1.30
N THR A 362 26.96 -2.79 1.52
CA THR A 362 28.41 -2.70 1.73
C THR A 362 28.71 -3.11 3.17
N LEU A 363 29.70 -3.99 3.30
CA LEU A 363 30.25 -4.50 4.56
C LEU A 363 30.72 -3.33 5.45
N PRO A 364 30.49 -3.34 6.78
CA PRO A 364 31.32 -2.59 7.70
C PRO A 364 32.66 -3.30 7.87
N GLU A 365 33.77 -2.58 7.66
CA GLU A 365 35.10 -3.02 8.11
C GLU A 365 35.15 -3.11 9.66
N PRO A 366 36.03 -3.98 10.21
CA PRO A 366 36.04 -4.31 11.63
C PRO A 366 36.40 -3.10 12.49
N GLU A 367 35.70 -2.95 13.62
CA GLU A 367 36.06 -1.98 14.66
C GLU A 367 37.52 -2.22 15.09
N GLN A 368 38.40 -1.26 14.80
CA GLN A 368 39.72 -1.24 15.43
C GLN A 368 39.55 -0.88 16.91
N THR A 369 39.93 -1.81 17.77
CA THR A 369 39.99 -1.61 19.23
C THR A 369 40.92 -0.44 19.59
N PRO A 370 40.50 0.47 20.49
CA PRO A 370 41.31 1.63 20.87
C PRO A 370 42.62 1.21 21.57
N ASN A 371 43.72 1.90 21.25
CA ASN A 371 45.00 1.75 21.96
C ASN A 371 44.84 2.21 23.43
N ILE A 372 45.14 1.31 24.36
CA ILE A 372 45.11 1.55 25.81
C ILE A 372 46.55 1.58 26.33
N HIS A 373 46.95 2.68 26.96
CA HIS A 373 48.22 2.75 27.69
C HIS A 373 48.00 2.37 29.16
N ILE A 374 48.81 1.46 29.69
CA ILE A 374 48.76 1.03 31.09
C ILE A 374 49.88 1.77 31.84
N VAL A 375 49.51 2.63 32.78
CA VAL A 375 50.45 3.42 33.59
C VAL A 375 51.26 2.50 34.51
N GLY A 376 52.59 2.54 34.39
CA GLY A 376 53.50 1.70 35.19
C GLY A 376 53.55 2.08 36.68
N VAL A 377 53.97 1.13 37.53
CA VAL A 377 53.91 1.22 39.02
C VAL A 377 54.76 2.36 39.61
N SER A 378 55.68 2.95 38.84
CA SER A 378 56.52 4.07 39.26
C SER A 378 56.06 5.41 38.63
N LYS A 379 55.32 6.22 39.41
CA LYS A 379 54.93 7.64 39.18
C LYS A 379 55.14 8.20 37.76
N GLU A 380 54.44 7.68 36.76
CA GLU A 380 54.29 8.33 35.46
C GLU A 380 53.29 9.50 35.56
N THR A 381 53.52 10.55 34.78
CA THR A 381 52.65 11.73 34.71
C THR A 381 52.03 11.84 33.33
N ILE A 382 50.85 12.45 33.23
CA ILE A 382 50.14 12.68 31.96
C ILE A 382 51.06 13.35 30.93
N ASN A 383 51.89 14.32 31.33
CA ASN A 383 52.83 14.98 30.42
C ASN A 383 53.82 14.02 29.79
N LYS A 384 54.33 13.03 30.53
CA LYS A 384 55.25 12.02 29.98
C LYS A 384 54.53 11.12 28.99
N ILE A 385 53.35 10.63 29.35
CA ILE A 385 52.54 9.74 28.50
C ILE A 385 52.11 10.47 27.23
N ALA A 386 51.65 11.71 27.34
CA ALA A 386 51.29 12.56 26.22
C ALA A 386 52.48 12.75 25.27
N LYS A 387 53.69 12.99 25.80
CA LYS A 387 54.90 13.11 25.00
C LYS A 387 55.28 11.82 24.27
N THR A 388 55.14 10.65 24.91
CA THR A 388 55.38 9.33 24.29
C THR A 388 54.50 9.10 23.05
N TYR A 389 53.27 9.58 23.07
CA TYR A 389 52.31 9.42 21.96
C TYR A 389 52.15 10.68 21.09
N GLY A 390 52.96 11.72 21.29
CA GLY A 390 52.90 12.97 20.52
C GLY A 390 51.60 13.76 20.71
N LEU A 391 50.97 13.67 21.89
CA LEU A 391 49.69 14.27 22.24
C LEU A 391 49.85 15.53 23.10
N ASP A 392 48.82 16.37 23.09
CA ASP A 392 48.67 17.46 24.06
C ASP A 392 48.23 16.91 25.42
N ALA A 393 48.97 17.26 26.47
CA ALA A 393 48.75 16.73 27.80
C ALA A 393 47.40 17.14 28.39
N GLY A 394 46.95 18.38 28.16
CA GLY A 394 45.67 18.88 28.65
C GLY A 394 44.47 18.24 27.98
N LYS A 395 44.58 17.95 26.67
CA LYS A 395 43.58 17.15 25.95
C LYS A 395 43.56 15.71 26.41
N LEU A 396 44.73 15.10 26.65
CA LEU A 396 44.83 13.74 27.16
C LEU A 396 44.24 13.61 28.57
N ALA A 397 44.47 14.61 29.42
CA ALA A 397 43.92 14.71 30.77
C ALA A 397 42.39 14.79 30.76
N LYS A 398 41.84 15.70 29.94
CA LYS A 398 40.38 15.85 29.76
C LYS A 398 39.72 14.60 29.18
N LEU A 399 40.36 13.95 28.22
CA LEU A 399 39.84 12.73 27.58
C LEU A 399 39.66 11.58 28.59
N ASN A 400 40.53 11.52 29.60
CA ASN A 400 40.53 10.48 30.62
C ASN A 400 40.02 10.96 31.98
N ASN A 401 39.49 12.19 32.05
CA ASN A 401 38.91 12.80 33.24
C ASN A 401 39.84 12.82 34.47
N VAL A 402 41.12 13.17 34.25
CA VAL A 402 42.19 13.25 35.27
C VAL A 402 42.80 14.66 35.32
N GLU A 403 43.33 15.08 36.47
CA GLU A 403 43.94 16.42 36.64
C GLU A 403 45.36 16.50 36.06
N GLU A 404 45.68 17.61 35.38
CA GLU A 404 47.04 17.87 34.90
C GLU A 404 48.03 18.00 36.07
N ASN A 405 49.15 17.29 35.98
CA ASN A 405 50.32 17.35 36.89
C ASN A 405 50.20 16.69 38.28
N LYS A 406 49.16 15.89 38.58
CA LYS A 406 49.19 14.96 39.72
C LYS A 406 49.68 13.56 39.27
N GLY A 407 50.44 12.88 40.13
CA GLY A 407 50.91 11.51 39.86
C GLY A 407 49.73 10.55 39.70
N LEU A 408 49.73 9.72 38.66
CA LEU A 408 48.59 8.88 38.24
C LEU A 408 48.44 7.55 39.03
N THR A 409 48.89 7.51 40.28
CA THR A 409 48.76 6.31 41.12
C THR A 409 47.63 6.48 42.15
N TYR A 410 46.59 5.64 42.08
CA TYR A 410 45.62 5.48 43.17
C TYR A 410 45.83 4.10 43.81
N GLY A 411 46.35 4.06 45.03
CA GLY A 411 46.48 2.82 45.80
C GLY A 411 47.37 1.71 45.21
N GLY A 412 48.31 2.03 44.30
CA GLY A 412 49.23 1.03 43.70
C GLY A 412 48.66 0.20 42.54
N VAL A 413 47.48 0.56 42.01
CA VAL A 413 46.84 -0.14 40.87
C VAL A 413 47.10 0.62 39.55
N PRO A 414 47.49 -0.06 38.45
CA PRO A 414 47.69 0.57 37.14
C PRO A 414 46.40 1.19 36.56
N ILE A 415 46.47 2.42 36.07
CA ILE A 415 45.35 3.12 35.39
C ILE A 415 45.47 2.94 33.87
N LYS A 416 44.35 2.71 33.17
CA LYS A 416 44.27 2.59 31.70
C LYS A 416 43.85 3.91 31.06
N LEU A 417 44.70 4.50 30.20
CA LEU A 417 44.43 5.77 29.51
C LEU A 417 44.19 5.58 28.00
N LYS A 418 43.22 6.32 27.45
CA LYS A 418 42.92 6.44 26.01
C LYS A 418 43.76 7.56 25.40
N THR A 419 44.44 7.32 24.27
CA THR A 419 45.51 8.21 23.75
C THR A 419 45.39 8.56 22.24
N THR A 420 44.23 8.94 21.69
CA THR A 420 44.12 9.27 20.24
C THR A 420 43.97 10.77 19.91
N ALA A 421 44.76 11.26 18.94
CA ALA A 421 44.77 12.61 18.35
C ALA A 421 43.79 12.77 17.18
N GLU A 422 43.07 13.90 17.09
CA GLU A 422 42.68 14.66 15.86
C GLU A 422 41.43 15.54 16.08
N ILE A 423 41.57 16.87 16.24
CA ILE A 423 40.44 17.83 16.27
C ILE A 423 40.60 19.01 15.27
N ALA A 424 41.80 19.31 14.76
CA ALA A 424 42.00 20.51 13.94
C ALA A 424 41.43 20.46 12.50
N ALA A 425 41.12 19.28 11.96
CA ALA A 425 40.55 19.14 10.61
C ALA A 425 39.02 19.39 10.55
N ASN A 426 38.33 19.43 11.70
CA ASN A 426 36.86 19.45 11.77
C ASN A 426 36.22 20.85 11.57
N GLU A 427 36.98 21.94 11.67
CA GLU A 427 36.41 23.30 11.58
C GLU A 427 36.34 23.87 10.16
N LYS A 428 37.34 23.58 9.28
CA LYS A 428 37.31 24.06 7.89
C LYS A 428 36.28 23.31 7.04
N ALA A 429 35.96 22.05 7.35
CA ALA A 429 34.96 21.27 6.64
C ALA A 429 33.51 21.73 6.92
N LYS A 430 33.23 22.37 8.07
CA LYS A 430 31.90 22.90 8.42
C LYS A 430 31.41 24.01 7.49
N LYS A 431 32.30 24.84 6.94
CA LYS A 431 31.91 25.99 6.08
C LYS A 431 31.49 25.60 4.66
N ALA A 432 32.06 24.55 4.06
CA ALA A 432 31.77 24.17 2.67
C ALA A 432 30.49 23.33 2.50
N ARG A 433 29.86 22.94 3.61
CA ARG A 433 28.98 21.78 3.67
C ARG A 433 27.50 22.13 3.92
N ALA A 434 27.19 23.40 4.17
CA ALA A 434 25.82 23.88 4.37
C ALA A 434 24.89 23.78 3.13
N THR A 435 25.37 23.44 1.94
CA THR A 435 24.63 23.65 0.67
C THR A 435 23.95 22.46 -0.02
N LYS A 436 23.97 21.20 0.48
CA LYS A 436 23.22 20.09 -0.18
C LYS A 436 22.74 19.01 0.81
N GLN A 437 21.43 18.79 0.88
CA GLN A 437 20.75 17.76 1.68
C GLN A 437 20.05 16.77 0.71
N GLU A 438 20.42 15.48 0.69
CA GLU A 438 19.78 14.46 -0.17
C GLU A 438 18.54 13.85 0.52
N LYS A 439 17.42 13.84 -0.21
CA LYS A 439 16.15 13.15 0.14
C LYS A 439 16.36 11.62 0.16
N ALA A 440 15.56 10.89 0.94
CA ALA A 440 15.43 9.44 0.82
C ALA A 440 15.13 9.09 -0.66
N LYS A 441 16.05 8.38 -1.31
CA LYS A 441 15.94 8.05 -2.73
C LYS A 441 14.88 6.96 -2.88
N THR A 442 13.81 7.27 -3.61
CA THR A 442 12.85 6.29 -4.11
C THR A 442 13.18 6.02 -5.56
N GLU A 443 13.11 4.77 -6.00
CA GLU A 443 13.35 4.40 -7.39
C GLU A 443 12.05 3.92 -8.07
N PRO A 444 11.86 4.26 -9.36
CA PRO A 444 10.74 3.76 -10.13
C PRO A 444 10.97 2.30 -10.54
N TYR A 445 9.90 1.50 -10.50
CA TYR A 445 9.84 0.17 -11.10
C TYR A 445 8.58 0.06 -11.97
N TYR A 446 8.64 -0.81 -12.98
CA TYR A 446 7.58 -0.96 -13.98
C TYR A 446 6.91 -2.32 -13.80
N GLU A 447 5.67 -2.30 -13.31
CA GLU A 447 4.89 -3.51 -13.06
C GLU A 447 4.05 -3.84 -14.30
N PRO A 448 4.25 -5.01 -14.94
CA PRO A 448 3.45 -5.41 -16.09
C PRO A 448 1.95 -5.44 -15.77
N ILE A 449 1.14 -4.95 -16.71
CA ILE A 449 -0.32 -4.99 -16.66
C ILE A 449 -0.84 -5.68 -17.92
N SER A 450 -1.95 -6.40 -17.79
CA SER A 450 -2.63 -7.07 -18.90
C SER A 450 -3.83 -6.30 -19.43
N THR A 451 -4.28 -5.27 -18.72
CA THR A 451 -5.44 -4.47 -19.10
C THR A 451 -5.27 -3.01 -18.73
N ALA A 452 -5.96 -2.12 -19.46
CA ALA A 452 -6.18 -0.73 -19.10
C ALA A 452 -7.51 -0.23 -19.66
N SER A 453 -7.82 1.04 -19.48
CA SER A 453 -8.95 1.66 -20.14
C SER A 453 -8.52 2.78 -21.07
N LEU A 454 -9.37 3.09 -22.05
CA LEU A 454 -9.11 4.15 -23.00
C LEU A 454 -8.77 5.48 -22.29
N GLY A 455 -7.76 6.18 -22.77
CA GLY A 455 -7.32 7.45 -22.18
C GLY A 455 -6.44 7.35 -20.93
N SER A 456 -6.18 6.14 -20.42
CA SER A 456 -5.24 5.91 -19.32
C SER A 456 -3.80 6.23 -19.72
N GLU A 457 -2.99 6.61 -18.73
CA GLU A 457 -1.53 6.69 -18.89
C GLU A 457 -0.89 5.35 -18.54
N VAL A 458 -0.03 4.85 -19.43
CA VAL A 458 0.68 3.57 -19.26
C VAL A 458 2.13 3.72 -19.73
N TRP A 459 2.99 2.82 -19.26
CA TRP A 459 4.37 2.71 -19.71
C TRP A 459 4.53 1.48 -20.61
N LEU A 460 5.14 1.67 -21.77
CA LEU A 460 5.64 0.58 -22.59
C LEU A 460 7.08 0.28 -22.17
N VAL A 461 7.37 -0.99 -21.92
CA VAL A 461 8.70 -1.48 -21.58
C VAL A 461 9.08 -2.56 -22.59
N VAL A 462 10.22 -2.37 -23.23
CA VAL A 462 10.85 -3.36 -24.10
C VAL A 462 12.10 -3.86 -23.40
N GLU A 463 12.22 -5.18 -23.28
CA GLU A 463 13.40 -5.86 -22.73
C GLU A 463 14.24 -6.44 -23.86
N SER A 464 15.55 -6.43 -23.66
CA SER A 464 16.53 -6.89 -24.64
C SER A 464 17.70 -7.59 -23.97
N ALA A 465 18.49 -8.28 -24.78
CA ALA A 465 19.83 -8.74 -24.45
C ALA A 465 20.83 -8.06 -25.37
N ASN A 466 21.93 -7.53 -24.81
CA ASN A 466 23.04 -6.90 -25.54
C ASN A 466 22.65 -5.75 -26.51
N LEU A 467 21.57 -5.01 -26.24
CA LEU A 467 21.15 -3.84 -27.04
C LEU A 467 21.37 -2.50 -26.33
N ARG A 468 22.15 -2.45 -25.23
CA ARG A 468 22.46 -1.21 -24.48
C ARG A 468 22.89 -0.07 -25.40
N GLY A 469 22.27 1.10 -25.23
CA GLY A 469 22.54 2.31 -26.01
C GLY A 469 21.92 2.32 -27.42
N LYS A 470 21.38 1.19 -27.90
CA LYS A 470 20.65 1.14 -29.18
C LYS A 470 19.23 1.66 -29.01
N LYS A 471 18.60 1.95 -30.14
CA LYS A 471 17.26 2.55 -30.20
C LYS A 471 16.25 1.60 -30.81
N ALA A 472 15.09 1.55 -30.20
CA ALA A 472 13.92 0.85 -30.70
C ALA A 472 12.85 1.83 -31.20
N THR A 473 12.07 1.36 -32.16
CA THR A 473 10.79 1.93 -32.58
C THR A 473 9.70 0.96 -32.16
N ILE A 474 8.67 1.48 -31.48
CA ILE A 474 7.53 0.69 -31.01
C ILE A 474 6.27 1.17 -31.73
N GLU A 475 5.55 0.23 -32.34
CA GLU A 475 4.24 0.42 -32.95
C GLU A 475 3.22 -0.42 -32.19
N ILE A 476 2.02 0.13 -31.99
CA ILE A 476 0.94 -0.53 -31.26
C ILE A 476 -0.20 -0.76 -32.23
N TYR A 477 -0.73 -1.98 -32.29
CA TYR A 477 -1.79 -2.36 -33.21
C TYR A 477 -3.01 -2.85 -32.43
N ASP A 478 -4.20 -2.65 -33.00
CA ASP A 478 -5.46 -3.13 -32.46
C ASP A 478 -6.05 -4.18 -33.39
N LYS A 479 -6.25 -5.40 -32.87
CA LYS A 479 -6.81 -6.51 -33.65
C LYS A 479 -8.28 -6.34 -33.99
N GLU A 480 -9.03 -5.63 -33.14
CA GLU A 480 -10.49 -5.49 -33.29
C GLU A 480 -10.87 -4.30 -34.18
N ALA A 481 -9.88 -3.57 -34.69
CA ALA A 481 -10.05 -2.35 -35.49
C ALA A 481 -10.99 -1.30 -34.84
N LEU A 482 -11.01 -1.25 -33.50
CA LEU A 482 -11.77 -0.24 -32.75
C LEU A 482 -11.00 1.07 -32.72
N LEU A 483 -9.69 1.02 -32.51
CA LEU A 483 -8.84 2.20 -32.27
C LEU A 483 -8.13 2.70 -33.53
N ALA A 484 -7.89 1.81 -34.49
CA ALA A 484 -7.33 2.11 -35.81
C ALA A 484 -8.00 1.24 -36.88
N GLU A 485 -7.74 1.57 -38.15
CA GLU A 485 -8.08 0.67 -39.26
C GLU A 485 -7.24 -0.61 -39.18
N ASP A 486 -7.75 -1.70 -39.76
CA ASP A 486 -7.04 -2.98 -39.81
C ASP A 486 -5.61 -2.81 -40.33
N LYS A 487 -4.66 -3.50 -39.70
CA LYS A 487 -3.21 -3.47 -39.99
C LYS A 487 -2.55 -2.10 -39.91
N LYS A 488 -3.20 -1.08 -39.33
CA LYS A 488 -2.59 0.23 -39.05
C LYS A 488 -2.29 0.40 -37.56
N PRO A 489 -1.17 1.03 -37.21
CA PRO A 489 -0.87 1.32 -35.81
C PRO A 489 -1.87 2.34 -35.24
N ILE A 490 -2.21 2.20 -33.96
CA ILE A 490 -3.07 3.13 -33.25
C ILE A 490 -2.38 4.46 -33.00
N THR A 491 -3.17 5.54 -32.96
CA THR A 491 -2.71 6.85 -32.51
C THR A 491 -2.76 6.94 -30.99
N VAL A 492 -1.64 7.28 -30.36
CA VAL A 492 -1.51 7.54 -28.92
C VAL A 492 -0.88 8.90 -28.68
N LEU A 493 -0.94 9.41 -27.45
CA LEU A 493 -0.15 10.59 -27.05
C LEU A 493 1.15 10.18 -26.39
N LYS A 494 2.25 10.77 -26.88
CA LYS A 494 3.54 10.84 -26.18
C LYS A 494 3.85 12.31 -25.95
N ASP A 495 4.03 12.72 -24.70
CA ASP A 495 4.30 14.12 -24.33
C ASP A 495 3.28 15.09 -24.97
N ASP A 496 1.98 14.77 -24.87
CA ASP A 496 0.84 15.50 -25.45
C ASP A 496 0.87 15.69 -26.99
N THR A 497 1.65 14.88 -27.69
CA THR A 497 1.76 14.85 -29.16
C THR A 497 1.24 13.52 -29.69
N GLU A 498 0.41 13.58 -30.73
CA GLU A 498 -0.09 12.37 -31.40
C GLU A 498 1.02 11.68 -32.19
N VAL A 499 1.19 10.40 -31.93
CA VAL A 499 2.18 9.56 -32.60
C VAL A 499 1.57 8.20 -32.90
N THR A 500 1.98 7.60 -34.01
CA THR A 500 1.69 6.20 -34.37
C THR A 500 2.93 5.31 -34.26
N LYS A 501 4.12 5.92 -34.20
CA LYS A 501 5.41 5.28 -33.98
C LYS A 501 6.15 5.96 -32.83
N LEU A 502 6.56 5.17 -31.86
CA LEU A 502 7.35 5.64 -30.73
C LEU A 502 8.82 5.42 -31.07
N GLU A 503 9.42 6.39 -31.75
CA GLU A 503 10.79 6.31 -32.26
C GLU A 503 11.84 6.69 -31.20
N ASN A 504 13.07 6.26 -31.44
CA ASN A 504 14.26 6.64 -30.66
C ASN A 504 14.21 6.24 -29.17
N VAL A 505 13.45 5.21 -28.81
CA VAL A 505 13.40 4.72 -27.42
C VAL A 505 14.68 3.95 -27.13
N THR A 506 15.54 4.48 -26.25
CA THR A 506 16.90 3.96 -26.05
C THR A 506 16.92 2.88 -24.96
N PHE A 507 17.63 1.78 -25.21
CA PHE A 507 17.88 0.74 -24.21
C PHE A 507 18.89 1.23 -23.17
N ASP A 508 18.49 1.21 -21.90
CA ASP A 508 19.34 1.56 -20.77
C ASP A 508 20.34 0.45 -20.41
N ASP A 509 21.12 0.68 -19.35
CA ASP A 509 22.13 -0.26 -18.82
C ASP A 509 21.54 -1.59 -18.34
N ASN A 510 20.22 -1.68 -18.25
CA ASN A 510 19.48 -2.85 -17.82
C ASN A 510 18.88 -3.63 -19.00
N GLY A 511 19.23 -3.24 -20.23
CA GLY A 511 18.62 -3.78 -21.44
C GLY A 511 17.15 -3.38 -21.59
N GLN A 512 16.69 -2.30 -20.93
CA GLN A 512 15.29 -1.86 -21.00
C GLN A 512 15.12 -0.54 -21.76
N ALA A 513 14.21 -0.50 -22.73
CA ALA A 513 13.74 0.72 -23.38
C ALA A 513 12.32 1.03 -22.88
N LYS A 514 12.10 2.27 -22.40
CA LYS A 514 10.87 2.65 -21.68
C LYS A 514 10.28 3.92 -22.27
N VAL A 515 8.97 3.95 -22.46
CA VAL A 515 8.25 5.15 -22.93
C VAL A 515 6.88 5.26 -22.30
N LYS A 516 6.55 6.43 -21.77
CA LYS A 516 5.22 6.74 -21.22
C LYS A 516 4.31 7.23 -22.34
N ILE A 517 3.08 6.73 -22.37
CA ILE A 517 2.07 7.11 -23.35
C ILE A 517 0.70 7.30 -22.70
N LYS A 518 -0.21 7.97 -23.41
CA LYS A 518 -1.64 8.02 -23.10
C LYS A 518 -2.44 7.38 -24.23
N LEU A 519 -3.32 6.44 -23.88
CA LEU A 519 -4.09 5.63 -24.83
C LEU A 519 -5.31 6.39 -25.39
N ARG A 520 -5.09 7.54 -26.03
CA ARG A 520 -6.15 8.34 -26.67
C ARG A 520 -5.60 9.25 -27.76
N LYS A 521 -6.50 9.81 -28.57
CA LYS A 521 -6.26 11.01 -29.39
C LYS A 521 -6.21 12.30 -28.56
N LYS A 522 -5.60 13.34 -29.11
CA LYS A 522 -5.38 14.66 -28.49
C LYS A 522 -6.71 15.38 -28.28
N SER A 523 -7.46 15.57 -29.35
CA SER A 523 -8.75 16.26 -29.33
C SER A 523 -9.77 15.53 -28.47
N ASP A 524 -10.47 16.24 -27.57
CA ASP A 524 -11.57 15.67 -26.79
C ASP A 524 -12.73 15.19 -27.68
N ALA A 525 -12.95 15.84 -28.83
CA ALA A 525 -13.96 15.41 -29.79
C ALA A 525 -13.61 14.05 -30.41
N ASP A 526 -12.35 13.85 -30.81
CA ASP A 526 -11.91 12.58 -31.39
C ASP A 526 -11.74 11.48 -30.35
N TYR A 527 -11.33 11.84 -29.12
CA TYR A 527 -11.37 10.93 -27.99
C TYR A 527 -12.80 10.46 -27.70
N LYS A 528 -13.79 11.35 -27.76
CA LYS A 528 -15.21 10.97 -27.60
C LYS A 528 -15.65 10.01 -28.69
N LYS A 529 -15.32 10.27 -29.96
CA LYS A 529 -15.58 9.33 -31.07
C LYS A 529 -14.90 7.96 -30.85
N GLN A 530 -13.67 7.93 -30.34
CA GLN A 530 -12.98 6.68 -29.98
C GLN A 530 -13.73 5.95 -28.86
N LYS A 531 -14.11 6.66 -27.80
CA LYS A 531 -14.86 6.11 -26.67
C LYS A 531 -16.19 5.50 -27.11
N ASP A 532 -16.92 6.18 -28.01
CA ASP A 532 -18.22 5.72 -28.49
C ASP A 532 -18.17 4.35 -29.19
N LYS A 533 -17.00 3.90 -29.67
CA LYS A 533 -16.81 2.56 -30.26
C LYS A 533 -16.76 1.42 -29.24
N PHE A 534 -16.55 1.73 -27.95
CA PHE A 534 -16.54 0.74 -26.86
C PHE A 534 -17.95 0.43 -26.32
N LYS A 535 -18.99 1.08 -26.86
CA LYS A 535 -20.38 0.73 -26.54
C LYS A 535 -20.66 -0.74 -26.84
N ASP A 536 -21.66 -1.29 -26.16
CA ASP A 536 -22.07 -2.70 -26.25
C ASP A 536 -20.99 -3.68 -25.80
N ASP A 537 -20.25 -3.30 -24.74
CA ASP A 537 -19.26 -4.15 -24.06
C ASP A 537 -18.10 -4.62 -24.96
N LYS A 538 -17.79 -3.86 -26.02
CA LYS A 538 -16.65 -4.11 -26.90
C LYS A 538 -15.32 -3.81 -26.20
N ILE A 539 -14.30 -4.60 -26.53
CA ILE A 539 -12.95 -4.54 -25.96
C ILE A 539 -11.97 -4.40 -27.12
N ALA A 540 -11.02 -3.47 -27.04
CA ALA A 540 -9.94 -3.40 -28.02
C ALA A 540 -8.75 -4.25 -27.55
N LYS A 541 -8.09 -4.94 -28.48
CA LYS A 541 -7.08 -5.96 -28.16
C LYS A 541 -5.76 -5.58 -28.77
N LEU A 542 -4.86 -5.08 -27.92
CA LEU A 542 -3.61 -4.48 -28.38
C LEU A 542 -2.46 -5.49 -28.42
N PHE A 543 -1.64 -5.38 -29.46
CA PHE A 543 -0.35 -6.04 -29.57
C PHE A 543 0.74 -5.04 -29.99
N LEU A 544 2.00 -5.42 -29.78
CA LEU A 544 3.16 -4.55 -30.00
C LEU A 544 4.02 -5.10 -31.12
N LYS A 545 4.50 -4.22 -31.99
CA LYS A 545 5.59 -4.50 -32.92
C LYS A 545 6.78 -3.65 -32.54
N VAL A 546 7.92 -4.30 -32.31
CA VAL A 546 9.16 -3.63 -31.93
C VAL A 546 10.19 -3.84 -33.03
N THR A 547 10.77 -2.74 -33.50
CA THR A 547 11.86 -2.72 -34.48
C THR A 547 13.10 -2.10 -33.84
N CYS A 548 14.25 -2.75 -33.92
CA CYS A 548 15.53 -2.19 -33.48
C CYS A 548 16.57 -2.32 -34.61
N LYS A 549 17.10 -1.17 -35.05
CA LYS A 549 18.22 -1.15 -35.98
C LYS A 549 19.51 -1.36 -35.18
N VAL A 550 20.14 -2.50 -35.41
CA VAL A 550 21.34 -2.92 -34.69
C VAL A 550 22.60 -2.27 -35.25
N ASP A 551 22.70 -2.26 -36.58
CA ASP A 551 23.79 -1.66 -37.36
C ASP A 551 23.26 -1.31 -38.77
N ALA A 552 24.15 -0.95 -39.70
CA ALA A 552 23.75 -0.56 -41.06
C ALA A 552 23.02 -1.66 -41.84
N LYS A 553 23.27 -2.93 -41.53
CA LYS A 553 22.80 -4.11 -42.28
C LYS A 553 21.82 -4.99 -41.48
N ARG A 554 21.82 -4.92 -40.14
CA ARG A 554 20.99 -5.78 -39.28
C ARG A 554 19.85 -5.01 -38.61
N ILE A 555 18.64 -5.51 -38.79
CA ILE A 555 17.41 -5.01 -38.15
C ILE A 555 16.71 -6.18 -37.45
N LEU A 556 16.37 -5.99 -36.17
CA LEU A 556 15.57 -6.93 -35.40
C LEU A 556 14.11 -6.45 -35.41
N ILE A 557 13.18 -7.34 -35.78
CA ILE A 557 11.74 -7.06 -35.75
C ILE A 557 11.07 -8.21 -34.99
N LYS A 558 10.22 -7.88 -34.03
CA LYS A 558 9.45 -8.88 -33.29
C LYS A 558 8.10 -8.33 -32.83
N GLU A 559 7.08 -9.17 -32.91
CA GLU A 559 5.76 -8.89 -32.37
C GLU A 559 5.59 -9.53 -30.99
N PHE A 560 4.87 -8.84 -30.11
CA PHE A 560 4.59 -9.26 -28.74
C PHE A 560 3.11 -9.08 -28.44
N LEU A 561 2.62 -9.88 -27.50
CA LEU A 561 1.20 -9.89 -27.09
C LEU A 561 0.25 -10.29 -28.23
N VAL A 562 0.74 -11.05 -29.21
CA VAL A 562 -0.10 -11.59 -30.30
C VAL A 562 -1.10 -12.60 -29.73
N ASP A 563 -0.67 -13.55 -28.90
CA ASP A 563 -1.59 -14.54 -28.30
C ASP A 563 -2.10 -14.15 -26.91
N LYS A 564 -1.43 -13.20 -26.26
CA LYS A 564 -1.72 -12.69 -24.91
C LYS A 564 -1.92 -11.19 -24.97
N GLU A 565 -2.99 -10.79 -25.64
CA GLU A 565 -3.32 -9.40 -25.95
C GLU A 565 -3.48 -8.54 -24.70
N PHE A 566 -3.28 -7.23 -24.88
CA PHE A 566 -3.56 -6.23 -23.85
C PHE A 566 -4.95 -5.65 -24.06
N ASP A 567 -5.87 -5.93 -23.15
CA ASP A 567 -7.27 -5.54 -23.28
C ASP A 567 -7.48 -4.08 -22.86
N ILE A 568 -8.15 -3.31 -23.71
CA ILE A 568 -8.62 -1.96 -23.44
C ILE A 568 -10.12 -1.97 -23.22
N TYR A 569 -10.55 -1.47 -22.07
CA TYR A 569 -11.96 -1.30 -21.72
C TYR A 569 -12.45 0.13 -21.91
N GLU A 570 -13.77 0.27 -21.97
CA GLU A 570 -14.43 1.57 -21.88
C GLU A 570 -14.00 2.31 -20.60
N PRO A 571 -13.71 3.63 -20.67
CA PRO A 571 -13.19 4.37 -19.56
C PRO A 571 -14.29 4.87 -18.60
N ILE A 572 -15.02 3.93 -18.01
CA ILE A 572 -16.14 4.19 -17.10
C ILE A 572 -16.08 3.24 -15.91
N HIS A 573 -16.42 3.72 -14.72
CA HIS A 573 -16.63 2.83 -13.57
C HIS A 573 -18.09 2.37 -13.57
N THR A 574 -18.31 1.10 -13.25
CA THR A 574 -19.66 0.51 -13.34
C THR A 574 -20.16 0.09 -11.97
N TYR A 575 -21.41 0.39 -11.67
CA TYR A 575 -22.17 -0.15 -10.56
C TYR A 575 -23.22 -1.13 -11.09
N ASN A 576 -23.09 -2.40 -10.73
CA ASN A 576 -24.12 -3.39 -10.94
C ASN A 576 -25.08 -3.37 -9.75
N VAL A 577 -26.32 -2.96 -9.99
CA VAL A 577 -27.39 -2.83 -9.00
C VAL A 577 -28.39 -3.95 -9.22
N ASN A 578 -28.37 -4.97 -8.36
CA ASN A 578 -29.25 -6.13 -8.48
C ASN A 578 -30.47 -5.98 -7.56
N ILE A 579 -31.63 -5.70 -8.15
CA ILE A 579 -32.85 -5.41 -7.38
C ILE A 579 -33.45 -6.66 -6.73
N SER A 580 -33.29 -7.83 -7.32
CA SER A 580 -33.78 -9.10 -6.77
C SER A 580 -33.08 -9.50 -5.47
N THR A 581 -31.85 -9.02 -5.25
CA THR A 581 -31.04 -9.37 -4.06
C THR A 581 -30.68 -8.18 -3.20
N SER A 582 -31.09 -6.97 -3.59
CA SER A 582 -30.69 -5.69 -2.98
C SER A 582 -29.17 -5.55 -2.81
N LYS A 583 -28.40 -6.01 -3.80
CA LYS A 583 -26.92 -5.97 -3.78
C LYS A 583 -26.39 -4.97 -4.80
N ILE A 584 -25.31 -4.29 -4.41
CA ILE A 584 -24.55 -3.37 -5.25
C ILE A 584 -23.13 -3.90 -5.37
N GLU A 585 -22.65 -4.05 -6.59
CA GLU A 585 -21.26 -4.39 -6.89
C GLU A 585 -20.63 -3.25 -7.71
N LYS A 586 -19.49 -2.73 -7.24
CA LYS A 586 -18.72 -1.71 -7.95
C LYS A 586 -17.59 -2.38 -8.72
N ILE A 587 -17.59 -2.24 -10.03
CA ILE A 587 -16.52 -2.66 -10.93
C ILE A 587 -15.64 -1.44 -11.22
N LEU A 588 -14.39 -1.52 -10.78
CA LEU A 588 -13.39 -0.47 -10.95
C LEU A 588 -12.53 -0.76 -12.17
N ASN A 589 -12.39 0.25 -13.02
CA ASN A 589 -11.49 0.21 -14.18
C ASN A 589 -10.21 1.00 -13.84
N PRO A 590 -9.08 0.33 -13.53
CA PRO A 590 -7.89 0.99 -13.01
C PRO A 590 -7.22 1.89 -14.07
N GLY A 591 -6.53 2.93 -13.60
CA GLY A 591 -5.67 3.78 -14.46
C GLY A 591 -6.35 4.99 -15.12
N ILE A 592 -7.61 5.28 -14.80
CA ILE A 592 -8.38 6.40 -15.39
C ILE A 592 -8.56 7.52 -14.37
N GLU A 593 -8.48 8.76 -14.85
CA GLU A 593 -9.13 9.89 -14.19
C GLU A 593 -10.66 9.75 -14.29
N ILE A 594 -11.32 9.53 -13.14
CA ILE A 594 -12.75 9.27 -13.08
C ILE A 594 -13.53 10.50 -13.54
N LYS A 595 -14.26 10.38 -14.66
CA LYS A 595 -15.13 11.44 -15.21
C LYS A 595 -16.60 11.03 -15.28
N GLU A 596 -16.90 9.74 -15.24
CA GLU A 596 -18.25 9.21 -15.44
C GLU A 596 -18.42 7.86 -14.74
N TYR A 597 -19.66 7.59 -14.32
CA TYR A 597 -20.11 6.33 -13.75
C TYR A 597 -21.30 5.78 -14.55
N ARG A 598 -21.31 4.46 -14.76
CA ARG A 598 -22.45 3.72 -15.32
C ARG A 598 -23.12 2.92 -14.22
N PHE A 599 -24.45 2.98 -14.16
CA PHE A 599 -25.28 2.23 -13.23
C PHE A 599 -26.14 1.26 -14.03
N LEU A 600 -25.80 -0.03 -13.97
CA LEU A 600 -26.53 -1.12 -14.63
C LEU A 600 -27.52 -1.73 -13.65
N ILE A 601 -28.80 -1.70 -13.97
CA ILE A 601 -29.87 -2.23 -13.11
C ILE A 601 -30.25 -3.63 -13.60
N PHE A 602 -30.20 -4.61 -12.71
CA PHE A 602 -30.48 -6.01 -13.01
C PHE A 602 -31.65 -6.55 -12.19
N LYS A 603 -32.56 -7.26 -12.86
CA LYS A 603 -33.61 -8.09 -12.27
C LYS A 603 -33.40 -9.54 -12.70
N ASN A 604 -33.27 -10.46 -11.74
CA ASN A 604 -33.05 -11.90 -12.00
C ASN A 604 -31.91 -12.14 -13.01
N LYS A 605 -30.79 -11.43 -12.83
CA LYS A 605 -29.61 -11.40 -13.73
C LYS A 605 -29.83 -10.80 -15.13
N LYS A 606 -31.04 -10.37 -15.49
CA LYS A 606 -31.32 -9.64 -16.73
C LYS A 606 -31.16 -8.14 -16.52
N LYS A 607 -30.40 -7.46 -17.39
CA LYS A 607 -30.30 -5.99 -17.40
C LYS A 607 -31.66 -5.39 -17.80
N ILE A 608 -32.18 -4.47 -16.98
CA ILE A 608 -33.47 -3.80 -17.21
C ILE A 608 -33.34 -2.29 -17.45
N ALA A 609 -32.25 -1.66 -16.99
CA ALA A 609 -31.97 -0.24 -17.23
C ALA A 609 -30.47 0.06 -17.13
N SER A 610 -30.06 1.20 -17.69
CA SER A 610 -28.70 1.75 -17.62
C SER A 610 -28.76 3.25 -17.44
N HIS A 611 -27.95 3.81 -16.54
CA HIS A 611 -27.83 5.25 -16.32
C HIS A 611 -26.36 5.65 -16.32
N ASP A 612 -25.97 6.61 -17.14
CA ASP A 612 -24.62 7.17 -17.16
C ASP A 612 -24.64 8.57 -16.52
N MET A 613 -23.74 8.83 -15.57
CA MET A 613 -23.68 10.08 -14.82
C MET A 613 -22.27 10.65 -14.74
N LEU A 614 -22.12 11.92 -15.11
CA LEU A 614 -20.86 12.65 -15.05
C LEU A 614 -20.55 13.09 -13.62
N ILE A 615 -19.28 12.93 -13.22
CA ILE A 615 -18.77 13.43 -11.95
C ILE A 615 -18.19 14.83 -12.09
N ASN A 616 -18.50 15.68 -11.14
CA ASN A 616 -17.93 17.03 -11.08
C ASN A 616 -16.63 17.07 -10.26
N LYS A 617 -15.96 18.23 -10.25
CA LYS A 617 -14.71 18.46 -9.49
C LYS A 617 -14.81 18.21 -7.98
N HIS A 618 -16.02 18.20 -7.42
CA HIS A 618 -16.29 17.94 -6.00
C HIS A 618 -16.64 16.48 -5.71
N LYS A 619 -16.55 15.61 -6.70
CA LYS A 619 -16.89 14.18 -6.63
C LYS A 619 -18.38 13.91 -6.40
N LEU A 620 -19.25 14.68 -7.05
CA LEU A 620 -20.71 14.49 -7.02
C LEU A 620 -21.25 14.29 -8.44
N LEU A 621 -22.33 13.52 -8.54
CA LEU A 621 -23.05 13.19 -9.77
C LEU A 621 -24.35 13.99 -9.86
N GLY A 622 -24.75 14.44 -11.05
CA GLY A 622 -26.08 15.02 -11.23
C GLY A 622 -27.13 13.91 -11.34
N PHE A 623 -27.97 13.73 -10.32
CA PHE A 623 -28.99 12.67 -10.35
C PHE A 623 -30.11 13.00 -11.37
N PRO A 624 -30.62 12.01 -12.14
CA PRO A 624 -31.67 12.22 -13.14
C PRO A 624 -32.94 12.82 -12.53
N LYS A 625 -33.52 13.82 -13.21
CA LYS A 625 -34.72 14.53 -12.74
C LYS A 625 -35.96 13.65 -12.71
N SER A 626 -36.03 12.64 -13.57
CA SER A 626 -37.16 11.73 -13.68
C SER A 626 -36.72 10.37 -14.19
N GLY A 627 -37.60 9.39 -14.03
CA GLY A 627 -37.48 8.07 -14.61
C GLY A 627 -38.81 7.33 -14.55
N SER A 628 -38.78 6.00 -14.52
CA SER A 628 -39.99 5.17 -14.64
C SER A 628 -41.00 5.35 -13.50
N ASN A 629 -40.52 5.68 -12.30
CA ASN A 629 -41.35 5.80 -11.09
C ASN A 629 -40.82 6.86 -10.12
N TRP A 630 -40.11 7.87 -10.65
CA TRP A 630 -39.72 9.03 -9.87
C TRP A 630 -39.71 10.30 -10.69
N GLY A 631 -39.82 11.43 -10.00
CA GLY A 631 -39.61 12.76 -10.53
C GLY A 631 -38.91 13.66 -9.52
N ARG A 632 -38.68 14.91 -9.91
CA ARG A 632 -38.23 15.99 -9.02
C ARG A 632 -39.36 16.99 -8.86
N TYR A 633 -39.50 17.59 -7.67
CA TYR A 633 -40.40 18.72 -7.42
C TYR A 633 -39.60 19.99 -7.07
N GLY A 634 -40.27 21.15 -6.99
CA GLY A 634 -39.68 22.41 -6.54
C GLY A 634 -38.79 23.15 -7.55
N SER A 635 -38.49 24.43 -7.28
CA SER A 635 -37.51 25.21 -8.03
C SER A 635 -36.08 24.74 -7.72
N ARG A 636 -35.13 25.11 -8.58
CA ARG A 636 -33.72 24.72 -8.41
C ARG A 636 -32.98 25.82 -7.66
N ASP A 637 -32.27 25.45 -6.60
CA ASP A 637 -31.34 26.38 -5.97
C ASP A 637 -30.21 26.75 -6.93
N LYS A 638 -29.69 27.97 -6.84
CA LYS A 638 -28.56 28.44 -7.66
C LYS A 638 -27.38 27.49 -7.42
N GLY A 639 -26.99 26.66 -8.40
CA GLY A 639 -25.97 25.59 -8.29
C GLY A 639 -26.49 24.15 -8.33
N GLY A 640 -27.81 23.98 -8.28
CA GLY A 640 -28.48 22.70 -8.18
C GLY A 640 -28.50 22.13 -6.77
N ASP A 641 -29.46 21.26 -6.51
CA ASP A 641 -29.71 20.54 -5.26
C ASP A 641 -29.79 19.02 -5.49
N ASN A 642 -29.69 18.58 -6.74
CA ASN A 642 -29.80 17.18 -7.16
C ASN A 642 -28.44 16.46 -7.28
N TRP A 643 -27.41 16.94 -6.58
CA TRP A 643 -26.07 16.37 -6.66
C TRP A 643 -25.86 15.28 -5.61
N ILE A 644 -25.47 14.09 -6.05
CA ILE A 644 -25.48 12.86 -5.26
C ILE A 644 -24.10 12.21 -5.23
N ASP A 645 -23.79 11.52 -4.13
CA ASP A 645 -22.61 10.66 -4.01
C ASP A 645 -22.78 9.38 -4.83
N GLU A 646 -21.69 8.84 -5.39
CA GLU A 646 -21.72 7.68 -6.31
C GLU A 646 -22.35 6.42 -5.71
N GLU A 647 -22.07 6.07 -4.45
CA GLU A 647 -22.66 4.90 -3.80
C GLU A 647 -24.12 5.17 -3.45
N THR A 648 -24.42 6.41 -3.06
CA THR A 648 -25.78 6.86 -2.78
C THR A 648 -26.63 6.82 -4.04
N ALA A 649 -26.10 7.19 -5.20
CA ALA A 649 -26.78 7.10 -6.50
C ALA A 649 -27.14 5.66 -6.87
N ALA A 650 -26.20 4.72 -6.71
CA ALA A 650 -26.46 3.31 -6.94
C ALA A 650 -27.56 2.76 -6.02
N ALA A 651 -27.51 3.12 -4.73
CA ALA A 651 -28.51 2.72 -3.75
C ALA A 651 -29.87 3.36 -4.01
N PHE A 652 -29.91 4.63 -4.43
CA PHE A 652 -31.15 5.33 -4.69
C PHE A 652 -31.84 4.80 -5.96
N LEU A 653 -31.08 4.51 -7.02
CA LEU A 653 -31.61 3.79 -8.19
C LEU A 653 -32.12 2.40 -7.77
N GLY A 654 -31.37 1.65 -6.97
CA GLY A 654 -31.81 0.35 -6.46
C GLY A 654 -33.13 0.44 -5.70
N PHE A 655 -33.24 1.42 -4.80
CA PHE A 655 -34.47 1.73 -4.05
C PHE A 655 -35.64 2.01 -4.98
N LEU A 656 -35.49 2.95 -5.92
CA LEU A 656 -36.53 3.33 -6.87
C LEU A 656 -36.97 2.14 -7.72
N TYR A 657 -36.06 1.42 -8.36
CA TYR A 657 -36.40 0.24 -9.18
C TYR A 657 -36.95 -0.95 -8.37
N SER A 658 -36.79 -0.96 -7.04
CA SER A 658 -37.38 -1.99 -6.18
C SER A 658 -38.83 -1.70 -5.78
N LEU A 659 -39.32 -0.47 -5.91
CA LEU A 659 -40.68 -0.11 -5.47
C LEU A 659 -41.76 -0.98 -6.14
N PRO A 660 -41.77 -1.17 -7.48
CA PRO A 660 -42.78 -2.00 -8.14
C PRO A 660 -42.73 -3.46 -7.70
N GLU A 661 -41.55 -3.99 -7.41
CA GLU A 661 -41.36 -5.37 -6.91
C GLU A 661 -41.90 -5.57 -5.49
N ASN A 662 -42.12 -4.48 -4.75
CA ASN A 662 -42.72 -4.50 -3.42
C ASN A 662 -44.18 -4.00 -3.46
N ASN A 663 -44.85 -4.07 -4.62
CA ASN A 663 -46.23 -3.63 -4.84
C ASN A 663 -46.48 -2.13 -4.53
N ILE A 664 -45.45 -1.30 -4.77
CA ILE A 664 -45.52 0.15 -4.65
C ILE A 664 -45.41 0.72 -6.07
N SER A 665 -46.55 1.10 -6.65
CA SER A 665 -46.65 1.67 -8.00
C SER A 665 -46.60 3.21 -8.01
N GLU A 666 -46.61 3.84 -6.84
CA GLU A 666 -46.57 5.28 -6.70
C GLU A 666 -45.27 5.88 -7.27
N THR A 667 -45.39 7.00 -7.98
CA THR A 667 -44.23 7.81 -8.37
C THR A 667 -43.79 8.65 -7.19
N LEU A 668 -42.50 8.57 -6.84
CA LEU A 668 -41.92 9.39 -5.77
C LEU A 668 -41.28 10.66 -6.31
N TYR A 669 -41.45 11.77 -5.61
CA TYR A 669 -40.87 13.06 -6.01
C TYR A 669 -39.78 13.48 -5.03
N TYR A 670 -38.53 13.50 -5.48
CA TYR A 670 -37.40 13.97 -4.66
C TYR A 670 -37.16 15.49 -4.86
N ASN A 671 -36.45 16.11 -3.92
CA ASN A 671 -35.93 17.46 -4.09
C ASN A 671 -34.47 17.55 -3.62
N ASP A 672 -34.24 17.90 -2.36
CA ASP A 672 -32.91 18.26 -1.88
C ASP A 672 -32.03 17.04 -1.67
N ILE A 673 -30.88 17.03 -2.33
CA ILE A 673 -29.81 16.05 -2.14
C ILE A 673 -28.54 16.75 -1.65
N SER A 674 -27.92 17.55 -2.52
CA SER A 674 -26.87 18.50 -2.16
C SER A 674 -26.55 19.46 -3.31
N ALA A 675 -25.81 20.53 -3.00
CA ALA A 675 -25.23 21.39 -4.01
C ALA A 675 -24.07 20.74 -4.78
N ASN A 676 -23.86 21.20 -6.02
CA ASN A 676 -22.75 20.78 -6.88
C ASN A 676 -21.36 20.96 -6.24
N ASP A 677 -21.24 21.90 -5.31
CA ASP A 677 -20.00 22.34 -4.67
C ASP A 677 -19.96 22.04 -3.16
N LYS A 678 -20.90 21.24 -2.64
CA LYS A 678 -21.03 20.89 -1.22
C LYS A 678 -21.32 22.07 -0.29
N ARG A 679 -21.72 23.22 -0.83
CA ARG A 679 -22.19 24.33 0.02
C ARG A 679 -23.48 23.93 0.74
N ASN A 680 -23.77 24.68 1.80
CA ASN A 680 -25.03 24.54 2.50
C ASN A 680 -26.15 25.19 1.67
N ILE A 681 -27.19 24.42 1.34
CA ILE A 681 -28.40 24.87 0.63
C ILE A 681 -29.54 25.21 1.60
N GLY A 682 -29.21 25.49 2.86
CA GLY A 682 -30.18 25.72 3.93
C GLY A 682 -30.29 24.56 4.92
N HIS A 683 -29.85 23.35 4.54
CA HIS A 683 -29.93 22.15 5.36
C HIS A 683 -28.53 21.61 5.77
N LYS A 684 -28.33 21.38 7.08
CA LYS A 684 -27.02 20.97 7.64
C LYS A 684 -26.50 19.62 7.11
N SER A 685 -27.39 18.70 6.73
CA SER A 685 -27.06 17.36 6.21
C SER A 685 -26.78 17.32 4.70
N HIS A 686 -27.47 18.12 3.89
CA HIS A 686 -27.48 18.04 2.41
C HIS A 686 -26.24 18.66 1.76
N ARG A 687 -25.06 18.16 2.14
CA ARG A 687 -23.76 18.69 1.68
C ARG A 687 -22.94 17.66 0.91
N THR A 688 -23.09 16.38 1.22
CA THR A 688 -22.21 15.32 0.69
C THR A 688 -22.90 14.42 -0.31
N GLY A 689 -24.12 14.75 -0.73
CA GLY A 689 -24.90 13.91 -1.64
C GLY A 689 -25.36 12.58 -1.04
N LYS A 690 -25.46 12.48 0.29
CA LYS A 690 -25.81 11.24 1.02
C LYS A 690 -27.21 11.26 1.63
N ASP A 691 -27.91 12.36 1.53
CA ASP A 691 -29.18 12.62 2.19
C ASP A 691 -30.17 13.09 1.12
N ILE A 692 -31.42 12.65 1.16
CA ILE A 692 -32.41 12.87 0.10
C ILE A 692 -33.77 13.19 0.73
N ASP A 693 -34.33 14.33 0.36
CA ASP A 693 -35.68 14.72 0.73
C ASP A 693 -36.67 14.28 -0.37
N ILE A 694 -37.76 13.63 0.05
CA ILE A 694 -38.76 13.02 -0.84
C ILE A 694 -40.16 13.40 -0.34
N ARG A 695 -41.04 13.84 -1.22
CA ARG A 695 -42.45 14.09 -0.86
C ARG A 695 -43.08 12.83 -0.29
N TYR A 696 -44.00 13.04 0.65
CA TYR A 696 -44.84 11.96 1.13
C TYR A 696 -45.59 11.29 -0.03
N PRO A 697 -45.75 9.95 0.01
CA PRO A 697 -46.45 9.23 -1.05
C PRO A 697 -47.86 9.80 -1.26
N GLY A 698 -48.35 9.81 -2.49
CA GLY A 698 -49.64 10.41 -2.85
C GLY A 698 -49.60 11.92 -3.12
N ALA A 699 -48.57 12.66 -2.70
CA ALA A 699 -48.40 14.05 -3.10
C ALA A 699 -47.81 14.14 -4.52
N ASP A 700 -48.40 15.01 -5.36
CA ASP A 700 -47.91 15.27 -6.72
C ASP A 700 -46.64 16.17 -6.75
N ASN A 701 -46.17 16.53 -7.94
CA ASN A 701 -45.03 17.43 -8.13
C ASN A 701 -45.41 18.91 -8.27
N SER A 702 -46.67 19.30 -7.99
CA SER A 702 -47.10 20.69 -8.11
C SER A 702 -46.34 21.61 -7.15
N ALA A 703 -46.13 22.86 -7.57
CA ALA A 703 -45.37 23.86 -6.82
C ALA A 703 -46.04 24.17 -5.45
N GLY A 704 -45.22 24.62 -4.50
CA GLY A 704 -45.64 24.95 -3.13
C GLY A 704 -45.49 23.80 -2.14
N GLU A 705 -45.68 24.09 -0.86
CA GLU A 705 -45.58 23.11 0.22
C GLU A 705 -46.80 22.17 0.21
N LYS A 706 -46.55 20.86 0.24
CA LYS A 706 -47.59 19.84 0.42
C LYS A 706 -47.34 19.13 1.73
N LEU A 707 -48.05 19.54 2.78
CA LEU A 707 -47.97 18.89 4.08
C LEU A 707 -48.46 17.44 3.98
N TRP A 708 -48.02 16.59 4.89
CA TRP A 708 -48.42 15.17 4.97
C TRP A 708 -49.94 14.96 4.99
N GLY A 709 -50.74 15.96 5.39
CA GLY A 709 -52.20 15.93 5.34
C GLY A 709 -52.76 15.72 3.93
N VAL A 710 -52.11 16.28 2.90
CA VAL A 710 -52.49 16.06 1.49
C VAL A 710 -52.33 14.60 1.11
N SER A 711 -51.20 13.99 1.51
CA SER A 711 -50.98 12.56 1.31
C SER A 711 -52.01 11.70 2.05
N LYS A 712 -52.38 12.08 3.28
CA LYS A 712 -53.41 11.37 4.05
C LYS A 712 -54.76 11.32 3.31
N GLU A 713 -55.18 12.41 2.67
CA GLU A 713 -56.44 12.46 1.91
C GLU A 713 -56.48 11.41 0.79
N VAL A 714 -55.35 11.18 0.11
CA VAL A 714 -55.22 10.14 -0.93
C VAL A 714 -55.40 8.73 -0.37
N TYR A 715 -54.96 8.49 0.87
CA TYR A 715 -55.06 7.17 1.51
C TYR A 715 -56.28 7.00 2.42
N VAL A 716 -57.18 7.99 2.46
CA VAL A 716 -58.41 8.04 3.26
C VAL A 716 -58.17 8.14 4.78
N THR A 717 -57.26 7.34 5.35
CA THR A 717 -56.95 7.35 6.79
C THR A 717 -55.46 7.54 7.04
N GLU A 718 -55.12 8.06 8.23
CA GLU A 718 -53.72 8.27 8.63
C GLU A 718 -52.98 6.94 8.76
N GLU A 719 -53.65 5.89 9.26
CA GLU A 719 -53.05 4.56 9.41
C GLU A 719 -52.65 3.96 8.06
N LYS A 720 -53.48 4.13 7.02
CA LYS A 720 -53.17 3.67 5.67
C LYS A 720 -52.00 4.43 5.06
N PHE A 721 -51.96 5.75 5.26
CA PHE A 721 -50.83 6.57 4.84
C PHE A 721 -49.53 6.19 5.55
N VAL A 722 -49.55 6.06 6.88
CA VAL A 722 -48.38 5.64 7.68
C VAL A 722 -47.91 4.26 7.24
N LYS A 723 -48.81 3.30 7.06
CA LYS A 723 -48.46 1.96 6.57
C LYS A 723 -47.74 2.03 5.23
N LYS A 724 -48.27 2.80 4.27
CA LYS A 724 -47.64 2.98 2.96
C LYS A 724 -46.25 3.63 3.06
N LEU A 725 -46.09 4.65 3.92
CA LEU A 725 -44.79 5.27 4.18
C LEU A 725 -43.79 4.28 4.80
N GLU A 726 -44.25 3.45 5.75
CA GLU A 726 -43.42 2.40 6.36
C GLU A 726 -42.99 1.36 5.33
N ASP A 727 -43.88 0.92 4.43
CA ASP A 727 -43.57 -0.01 3.34
C ASP A 727 -42.47 0.57 2.42
N ILE A 728 -42.54 1.86 2.08
CA ILE A 728 -41.51 2.56 1.30
C ILE A 728 -40.18 2.61 2.07
N LEU A 729 -40.21 2.95 3.35
CA LEU A 729 -39.01 3.04 4.18
C LEU A 729 -38.37 1.67 4.43
N ASP A 730 -39.16 0.59 4.48
CA ASP A 730 -38.66 -0.79 4.52
C ASP A 730 -37.81 -1.10 3.27
N VAL A 731 -38.26 -0.69 2.08
CA VAL A 731 -37.45 -0.80 0.85
C VAL A 731 -36.18 0.04 0.96
N ALA A 732 -36.27 1.29 1.46
CA ALA A 732 -35.09 2.14 1.62
C ALA A 732 -34.03 1.51 2.54
N VAL A 733 -34.44 0.89 3.65
CA VAL A 733 -33.51 0.21 4.57
C VAL A 733 -32.80 -0.98 3.91
N LYS A 734 -33.49 -1.75 3.05
CA LYS A 734 -32.85 -2.84 2.26
C LYS A 734 -31.69 -2.33 1.40
N TRP A 735 -31.76 -1.06 0.97
CA TRP A 735 -30.72 -0.38 0.19
C TRP A 735 -29.72 0.42 1.03
N ASN A 736 -29.65 0.17 2.34
CA ASN A 736 -28.73 0.81 3.29
C ASN A 736 -29.00 2.29 3.58
N PHE A 737 -30.22 2.78 3.35
CA PHE A 737 -30.67 4.04 3.96
C PHE A 737 -30.98 3.81 5.43
N ILE A 738 -30.10 4.30 6.31
CA ILE A 738 -30.05 3.84 7.70
C ILE A 738 -31.12 4.56 8.53
N LYS A 739 -31.95 3.79 9.23
CA LYS A 739 -32.97 4.27 10.18
C LYS A 739 -32.59 5.51 11.00
N LYS A 740 -31.37 5.53 11.58
CA LYS A 740 -30.88 6.65 12.42
C LYS A 740 -30.74 8.00 11.68
N HIS A 741 -30.72 7.96 10.34
CA HIS A 741 -30.58 9.11 9.46
C HIS A 741 -31.89 9.42 8.73
N ASN A 742 -32.92 8.57 8.84
CA ASN A 742 -34.20 8.80 8.19
C ASN A 742 -35.14 9.59 9.13
N TYR A 743 -35.92 10.52 8.57
CA TYR A 743 -36.85 11.37 9.32
C TYR A 743 -38.21 11.47 8.62
N ALA A 744 -39.25 11.71 9.41
CA ALA A 744 -40.62 11.94 8.95
C ALA A 744 -41.36 12.87 9.93
N TYR A 745 -42.62 13.18 9.59
CA TYR A 745 -43.45 14.19 10.26
C TYR A 745 -43.89 13.80 11.68
N LYS A 746 -43.88 12.50 12.02
CA LYS A 746 -44.37 11.97 13.31
C LYS A 746 -43.31 11.14 14.02
N LYS A 747 -43.45 11.04 15.34
CA LYS A 747 -42.74 10.06 16.16
C LYS A 747 -43.23 8.65 15.80
N ASP A 748 -42.40 7.65 16.11
CA ASP A 748 -42.75 6.22 16.04
C ASP A 748 -43.04 5.61 14.66
N ILE A 749 -42.87 6.36 13.56
CA ILE A 749 -42.86 5.79 12.20
C ILE A 749 -41.66 4.83 12.08
N LYS A 750 -41.92 3.57 11.69
CA LYS A 750 -40.86 2.56 11.53
C LYS A 750 -39.80 3.01 10.54
N ASN A 751 -38.57 2.53 10.74
CA ASN A 751 -37.41 2.86 9.89
C ASN A 751 -37.04 4.35 9.81
N THR A 752 -37.55 5.17 10.73
CA THR A 752 -37.07 6.54 10.99
C THR A 752 -36.36 6.63 12.35
N LYS A 753 -35.76 7.79 12.65
CA LYS A 753 -35.18 8.10 13.96
C LYS A 753 -36.20 8.05 15.12
N GLY A 754 -37.50 7.97 14.82
CA GLY A 754 -38.57 7.97 15.84
C GLY A 754 -38.80 9.35 16.46
N SER A 755 -38.29 10.41 15.83
CA SER A 755 -38.47 11.79 16.26
C SER A 755 -39.12 12.60 15.14
N ALA A 756 -40.25 13.24 15.43
CA ALA A 756 -40.82 14.27 14.57
C ALA A 756 -39.93 15.52 14.59
N VAL A 757 -39.68 16.11 13.42
CA VAL A 757 -39.00 17.41 13.28
C VAL A 757 -39.88 18.30 12.41
N SER A 758 -40.12 19.54 12.84
CA SER A 758 -41.02 20.48 12.16
C SER A 758 -40.66 20.71 10.68
N VAL A 759 -39.38 20.63 10.33
CA VAL A 759 -38.91 20.81 8.94
C VAL A 759 -39.31 19.67 8.00
N HIS A 760 -39.72 18.50 8.51
CA HIS A 760 -40.13 17.34 7.70
C HIS A 760 -41.66 17.19 7.61
N GLN A 761 -42.41 18.30 7.68
CA GLN A 761 -43.88 18.25 7.58
C GLN A 761 -44.41 18.02 6.16
N ASN A 762 -43.63 18.38 5.13
CA ASN A 762 -43.98 18.27 3.71
C ASN A 762 -43.17 17.23 2.91
N HIS A 763 -42.17 16.61 3.55
CA HIS A 763 -41.35 15.55 2.97
C HIS A 763 -40.87 14.60 4.06
N PHE A 764 -40.52 13.37 3.66
CA PHE A 764 -39.69 12.50 4.48
C PHE A 764 -38.26 12.54 3.95
N HIS A 765 -37.32 12.16 4.82
CA HIS A 765 -35.90 12.21 4.55
C HIS A 765 -35.30 10.82 4.68
N ILE A 766 -34.45 10.44 3.73
CA ILE A 766 -33.65 9.21 3.80
C ILE A 766 -32.16 9.52 3.74
N GLY A 767 -31.39 8.90 4.63
CA GLY A 767 -29.94 9.13 4.75
C GLY A 767 -29.14 7.86 4.52
N TYR A 768 -28.28 7.89 3.51
CA TYR A 768 -27.39 6.78 3.15
C TYR A 768 -26.21 6.66 4.12
N LYS A 769 -25.62 5.47 4.21
CA LYS A 769 -24.52 5.16 5.13
C LYS A 769 -23.40 6.22 5.05
N ARG A 770 -23.08 6.81 6.19
CA ARG A 770 -22.10 7.91 6.28
C ARG A 770 -20.70 7.40 6.51
#